data_AF-A0A849GKZ5-F1
#
_entry.id   AF-A0A849GKZ5-F1
#
_cell.length_a   1.000
_cell.length_b   1.000
_cell.length_c   1.000
_cell.angle_alpha   90.00
_cell.angle_beta   90.00
_cell.angle_gamma   90.00
#
_symmetry.space_group_name_H-M   'P 1'
#
loop_
_entity.id
_entity.type
_entity.pdbx_description
1 polymer ?
#
loop_
_entity_poly.entity_id
_entity_poly.type
_entity_poly.pdbx_seq_one_letter_code
_entity_poly.pdbx_strand_id
1 'polypeptide(L)'
;MSERRDTRRAAPAALEVRGLNVYYGASHALQGVDLRLETGVLSVVGRNGMGKTTLCKTIMGLLPAASGSINFAGQPLLGRPAAEIARMGIGYVPQGRRLWRSLTVDEHLKMVEKKGGAWSSERIYSTFPRLGERKKNGGAQLSGGEQQMLAIARALLANPRLLIMDEPTEGLAPVIVAQVEEMLLTLAAEGEMDVLVIEQNIGVACAVADRVAIMVNGRVNRMVPARELAADRDLQQRLLGVGRHAHDDAPEPEEARTENGEPRDTGQPKGPRSTRIFMSNPKPPTRWSQPVPVPQIERAARVITTGAPTASGVEAELRPLAAPGEKVVLVAGTLDTKGEELRFMRDLIRDAGLPVRMVDLSTSGGHSGAEIPAHQIAAFHPRGAAGVFTGDRGQSVAGMTQAFARWMARQSGVMGVLSAGGSGGTAIVSPAMRALPVGVPKIIVSTVASGEVSKYVGPSDITMMHSVADVQGLNAITEEVLANAANAMVGMVKARQAAPARQSAKPAIGLTMFGVTTPAIQQITKALKDDFDCLVFHATGIGGQAMEKLIDGGKVEGVIDLTTTEVCDMMMGGVFPATEDRFGAVIRRKMSYVGSVGALDMVNFGAPDTVPEKYRDRTFYQHNPQVTLMRTTAEESTRMGRWIGGRLNEMEAPVRFFLPEGGVSALDAPGQPFDDPAARHALFTALEDTVRQTSSRQLIRLPQNINDPEFAAAVVSAFREFHGGRPDKRKEARR
;
A
#
# COMPACT_ATOMS: atom_id res chain seq x y z
N MET A 1 -41.95 -50.61 -33.98
CA MET A 1 -41.44 -49.76 -32.87
C MET A 1 -40.36 -48.86 -33.43
N SER A 2 -40.59 -47.55 -33.51
CA SER A 2 -39.56 -46.56 -33.81
C SER A 2 -39.88 -45.30 -33.01
N GLU A 3 -38.96 -44.95 -32.12
CA GLU A 3 -39.11 -43.95 -31.07
C GLU A 3 -39.26 -42.53 -31.64
N ARG A 4 -40.20 -41.77 -31.08
CA ARG A 4 -40.32 -40.33 -31.27
C ARG A 4 -39.24 -39.64 -30.42
N ARG A 5 -38.28 -38.97 -31.07
CA ARG A 5 -37.39 -38.00 -30.41
C ARG A 5 -38.17 -36.72 -30.10
N ASP A 6 -38.42 -36.50 -28.83
CA ASP A 6 -39.00 -35.28 -28.25
C ASP A 6 -37.94 -34.16 -28.26
N THR A 7 -37.96 -33.27 -29.25
CA THR A 7 -37.11 -32.07 -29.28
C THR A 7 -37.78 -30.96 -28.45
N ARG A 8 -37.54 -30.95 -27.13
CA ARG A 8 -37.79 -29.76 -26.31
C ARG A 8 -36.88 -28.62 -26.79
N ARG A 9 -37.46 -27.55 -27.35
CA ARG A 9 -36.76 -26.27 -27.56
C ARG A 9 -36.22 -25.80 -26.20
N ALA A 10 -34.90 -25.77 -26.03
CA ALA A 10 -34.26 -25.22 -24.85
C ALA A 10 -34.65 -23.73 -24.69
N ALA A 11 -34.98 -23.31 -23.46
CA ALA A 11 -35.29 -21.92 -23.17
C ALA A 11 -34.10 -21.01 -23.55
N PRO A 12 -34.35 -19.77 -24.04
CA PRO A 12 -33.28 -18.85 -24.37
C PRO A 12 -32.50 -18.45 -23.10
N ALA A 13 -31.18 -18.35 -23.21
CA ALA A 13 -30.31 -17.90 -22.13
C ALA A 13 -30.75 -16.53 -21.59
N ALA A 14 -30.65 -16.32 -20.27
CA ALA A 14 -30.96 -15.05 -19.64
C ALA A 14 -30.14 -13.91 -20.23
N LEU A 15 -28.83 -14.08 -20.36
CA LEU A 15 -27.93 -13.13 -21.03
C LEU A 15 -26.92 -13.86 -21.91
N GLU A 16 -26.76 -13.36 -23.14
CA GLU A 16 -25.77 -13.86 -24.08
C GLU A 16 -25.00 -12.71 -24.73
N VAL A 17 -23.69 -12.69 -24.53
CA VAL A 17 -22.73 -11.76 -25.13
C VAL A 17 -21.84 -12.57 -26.06
N ARG A 18 -21.70 -12.14 -27.32
CA ARG A 18 -20.85 -12.80 -28.31
C ARG A 18 -19.93 -11.82 -29.02
N GLY A 19 -18.64 -12.15 -29.07
CA GLY A 19 -17.62 -11.40 -29.80
C GLY A 19 -17.62 -9.90 -29.51
N LEU A 20 -17.92 -9.48 -28.28
CA LEU A 20 -18.15 -8.08 -27.96
C LEU A 20 -16.85 -7.28 -27.93
N ASN A 21 -16.79 -6.21 -28.75
CA ASN A 21 -15.65 -5.30 -28.82
C ASN A 21 -16.03 -3.88 -28.42
N VAL A 22 -15.25 -3.25 -27.55
CA VAL A 22 -15.48 -1.88 -27.05
C VAL A 22 -14.16 -1.14 -26.94
N TYR A 23 -14.15 0.12 -27.35
CA TYR A 23 -12.98 0.99 -27.34
C TYR A 23 -13.22 2.28 -26.55
N TYR A 24 -12.20 2.76 -25.85
CA TYR A 24 -12.13 4.13 -25.34
C TYR A 24 -11.02 4.88 -26.09
N GLY A 25 -11.39 5.69 -27.08
CA GLY A 25 -10.40 6.26 -27.99
C GLY A 25 -9.60 5.14 -28.67
N ALA A 26 -8.27 5.14 -28.50
CA ALA A 26 -7.39 4.11 -29.02
C ALA A 26 -7.29 2.82 -28.16
N SER A 27 -7.85 2.82 -26.94
CA SER A 27 -7.75 1.68 -26.02
C SER A 27 -8.84 0.63 -26.28
N HIS A 28 -8.45 -0.62 -26.57
CA HIS A 28 -9.36 -1.74 -26.80
C HIS A 28 -9.74 -2.42 -25.48
N ALA A 29 -10.82 -1.94 -24.86
CA ALA A 29 -11.20 -2.29 -23.49
C ALA A 29 -11.92 -3.65 -23.37
N LEU A 30 -12.77 -4.01 -24.33
CA LEU A 30 -13.35 -5.35 -24.47
C LEU A 30 -12.90 -5.93 -25.81
N GLN A 31 -12.31 -7.12 -25.82
CA GLN A 31 -11.62 -7.69 -26.98
C GLN A 31 -12.24 -9.01 -27.43
N GLY A 32 -13.47 -8.96 -27.94
CA GLY A 32 -14.20 -10.16 -28.35
C GLY A 32 -14.67 -10.96 -27.15
N VAL A 33 -15.35 -10.30 -26.21
CA VAL A 33 -15.88 -10.97 -25.02
C VAL A 33 -17.04 -11.89 -25.42
N ASP A 34 -16.93 -13.15 -25.01
CA ASP A 34 -18.01 -14.14 -25.04
C ASP A 34 -18.42 -14.48 -23.59
N LEU A 35 -19.71 -14.33 -23.28
CA LEU A 35 -20.26 -14.60 -21.95
C LEU A 35 -21.70 -15.10 -22.08
N ARG A 36 -22.05 -16.18 -21.40
CA ARG A 36 -23.41 -16.74 -21.42
C ARG A 36 -23.87 -17.10 -20.02
N LEU A 37 -24.98 -16.50 -19.60
CA LEU A 37 -25.70 -16.80 -18.37
C LEU A 37 -27.03 -17.46 -18.76
N GLU A 38 -27.19 -18.73 -18.41
CA GLU A 38 -28.43 -19.48 -18.70
C GLU A 38 -29.53 -19.08 -17.72
N THR A 39 -29.34 -19.42 -16.45
CA THR A 39 -30.19 -19.06 -15.31
C THR A 39 -29.35 -18.99 -14.03
N GLY A 40 -29.84 -18.32 -12.99
CA GLY A 40 -29.20 -18.24 -11.67
C GLY A 40 -28.12 -17.17 -11.58
N VAL A 41 -27.04 -17.45 -10.84
CA VAL A 41 -25.96 -16.47 -10.61
C VAL A 41 -24.72 -16.81 -11.42
N LEU A 42 -24.22 -15.84 -12.17
CA LEU A 42 -22.91 -15.88 -12.83
C LEU A 42 -22.03 -14.77 -12.27
N SER A 43 -20.84 -15.13 -11.81
CA SER A 43 -19.84 -14.15 -11.42
C SER A 43 -18.81 -13.92 -12.52
N VAL A 44 -18.37 -12.67 -12.70
CA VAL A 44 -17.20 -12.33 -13.51
C VAL A 44 -16.15 -11.73 -12.60
N VAL A 45 -14.97 -12.34 -12.59
CA VAL A 45 -13.85 -11.91 -11.75
C VAL A 45 -12.67 -11.50 -12.59
N GLY A 46 -12.02 -10.43 -12.17
CA GLY A 46 -10.82 -9.91 -12.81
C GLY A 46 -10.24 -8.75 -12.02
N ARG A 47 -8.96 -8.48 -12.26
CA ARG A 47 -8.29 -7.32 -11.64
C ARG A 47 -8.89 -5.99 -12.09
N ASN A 48 -8.52 -4.92 -11.39
CA ASN A 48 -8.90 -3.56 -11.78
C ASN A 48 -8.31 -3.25 -13.15
N GLY A 49 -9.13 -2.62 -14.01
CA GLY A 49 -8.75 -2.30 -15.39
C GLY A 49 -8.93 -3.41 -16.42
N MET A 50 -9.45 -4.59 -16.06
CA MET A 50 -9.62 -5.72 -17.01
C MET A 50 -10.85 -5.62 -17.94
N GLY A 51 -11.64 -4.53 -17.86
CA GLY A 51 -12.84 -4.33 -18.69
C GLY A 51 -14.17 -4.70 -18.01
N LYS A 52 -14.16 -5.09 -16.74
CA LYS A 52 -15.33 -5.52 -15.96
C LYS A 52 -16.49 -4.50 -15.95
N THR A 53 -16.22 -3.29 -15.46
CA THR A 53 -17.18 -2.17 -15.48
C THR A 53 -17.57 -1.76 -16.90
N THR A 54 -16.65 -1.88 -17.87
CA THR A 54 -16.94 -1.60 -19.28
C THR A 54 -17.98 -2.58 -19.82
N LEU A 55 -17.86 -3.87 -19.50
CA LEU A 55 -18.85 -4.88 -19.87
C LEU A 55 -20.24 -4.53 -19.32
N CYS A 56 -20.36 -4.19 -18.04
CA CYS A 56 -21.64 -3.77 -17.45
C CYS A 56 -22.24 -2.56 -18.16
N LYS A 57 -21.44 -1.51 -18.35
CA LYS A 57 -21.90 -0.28 -19.01
C LYS A 57 -22.33 -0.54 -20.45
N THR A 58 -21.65 -1.41 -21.18
CA THR A 58 -22.02 -1.78 -22.56
C THR A 58 -23.31 -2.62 -22.59
N ILE A 59 -23.49 -3.58 -21.68
CA ILE A 59 -24.76 -4.32 -21.55
C ILE A 59 -25.93 -3.36 -21.27
N MET A 60 -25.70 -2.36 -20.41
CA MET A 60 -26.70 -1.34 -20.07
C MET A 60 -26.87 -0.24 -21.14
N GLY A 61 -26.20 -0.33 -22.30
CA GLY A 61 -26.28 0.69 -23.35
C GLY A 61 -25.74 2.07 -22.96
N LEU A 62 -24.94 2.15 -21.88
CA LEU A 62 -24.26 3.36 -21.44
C LEU A 62 -22.96 3.60 -22.22
N LEU A 63 -22.47 2.58 -22.92
CA LEU A 63 -21.33 2.66 -23.82
C LEU A 63 -21.63 1.93 -25.13
N PRO A 64 -21.31 2.52 -26.28
CA PRO A 64 -21.50 1.85 -27.56
C PRO A 64 -20.51 0.69 -27.71
N ALA A 65 -20.99 -0.41 -28.29
CA ALA A 65 -20.13 -1.48 -28.79
C ALA A 65 -19.65 -1.16 -30.21
N ALA A 66 -18.39 -1.47 -30.50
CA ALA A 66 -17.84 -1.34 -31.85
C ALA A 66 -18.25 -2.53 -32.73
N SER A 67 -18.31 -3.73 -32.17
CA SER A 67 -18.80 -4.93 -32.84
C SER A 67 -19.21 -6.01 -31.82
N GLY A 68 -19.84 -7.08 -32.30
CA GLY A 68 -20.39 -8.17 -31.49
C GLY A 68 -21.90 -8.04 -31.27
N SER A 69 -22.46 -8.88 -30.39
CA SER A 69 -23.88 -8.88 -30.06
C SER A 69 -24.12 -9.11 -28.57
N ILE A 70 -25.18 -8.49 -28.05
CA ILE A 70 -25.68 -8.71 -26.69
C ILE A 70 -27.17 -9.00 -26.80
N ASN A 71 -27.60 -10.17 -26.32
CA ASN A 71 -28.99 -10.61 -26.28
C ASN A 71 -29.42 -10.85 -24.83
N PHE A 72 -30.61 -10.37 -24.47
CA PHE A 72 -31.26 -10.61 -23.19
C PHE A 72 -32.57 -11.36 -23.42
N ALA A 73 -32.70 -12.57 -22.86
CA ALA A 73 -33.84 -13.47 -23.09
C ALA A 73 -34.18 -13.64 -24.59
N GLY A 74 -33.15 -13.71 -25.44
CA GLY A 74 -33.28 -13.83 -26.90
C GLY A 74 -33.55 -12.52 -27.66
N GLN A 75 -33.64 -11.37 -26.98
CA GLN A 75 -33.85 -10.06 -27.63
C GLN A 75 -32.54 -9.24 -27.69
N PRO A 76 -32.19 -8.63 -28.83
CA PRO A 76 -30.96 -7.85 -28.96
C PRO A 76 -31.02 -6.54 -28.18
N LEU A 77 -29.94 -6.22 -27.45
CA LEU A 77 -29.79 -5.00 -26.65
C LEU A 77 -29.03 -3.88 -27.38
N LEU A 78 -28.05 -4.21 -28.23
CA LEU A 78 -27.19 -3.21 -28.86
C LEU A 78 -28.01 -2.22 -29.70
N GLY A 79 -27.66 -0.93 -29.60
CA GLY A 79 -28.36 0.17 -30.27
C GLY A 79 -29.58 0.72 -29.51
N ARG A 80 -30.04 0.03 -28.46
CA ARG A 80 -31.14 0.53 -27.60
C ARG A 80 -30.61 1.54 -26.57
N PRO A 81 -31.36 2.61 -26.26
CA PRO A 81 -31.03 3.50 -25.15
C PRO A 81 -31.10 2.79 -23.80
N ALA A 82 -30.27 3.20 -22.84
CA ALA A 82 -30.21 2.62 -21.50
C ALA A 82 -31.58 2.55 -20.77
N ALA A 83 -32.44 3.55 -20.97
CA ALA A 83 -33.78 3.56 -20.39
C ALA A 83 -34.71 2.47 -20.98
N GLU A 84 -34.53 2.11 -22.25
CA GLU A 84 -35.28 1.01 -22.88
C GLU A 84 -34.78 -0.33 -22.35
N ILE A 85 -33.46 -0.51 -22.26
CA ILE A 85 -32.83 -1.71 -21.70
C ILE A 85 -33.28 -1.95 -20.26
N ALA A 86 -33.35 -0.91 -19.43
CA ALA A 86 -33.87 -1.02 -18.07
C ALA A 86 -35.35 -1.43 -18.03
N ARG A 87 -36.18 -0.94 -18.98
CA ARG A 87 -37.61 -1.33 -19.08
C ARG A 87 -37.80 -2.77 -19.57
N MET A 88 -36.85 -3.33 -20.30
CA MET A 88 -36.86 -4.74 -20.70
C MET A 88 -36.70 -5.69 -19.50
N GLY A 89 -36.35 -5.16 -18.32
CA GLY A 89 -36.23 -5.92 -17.09
C GLY A 89 -34.79 -6.16 -16.63
N ILE A 90 -33.85 -5.30 -17.03
CA ILE A 90 -32.47 -5.36 -16.53
C ILE A 90 -32.28 -4.30 -15.43
N GLY A 91 -32.00 -4.75 -14.22
CA GLY A 91 -31.63 -3.91 -13.07
C GLY A 91 -30.12 -3.75 -13.01
N TYR A 92 -29.64 -2.57 -12.63
CA TYR A 92 -28.21 -2.29 -12.57
C TYR A 92 -27.83 -1.57 -11.28
N VAL A 93 -26.88 -2.15 -10.55
CA VAL A 93 -26.22 -1.55 -9.39
C VAL A 93 -24.80 -1.16 -9.81
N PRO A 94 -24.54 0.12 -10.12
CA PRO A 94 -23.24 0.59 -10.55
C PRO A 94 -22.24 0.67 -9.39
N GLN A 95 -20.94 0.63 -9.73
CA GLN A 95 -19.87 0.95 -8.80
C GLN A 95 -20.07 2.33 -8.15
N GLY A 96 -19.79 2.41 -6.85
CA GLY A 96 -19.85 3.64 -6.06
C GLY A 96 -21.24 4.06 -5.59
N ARG A 97 -22.21 3.11 -5.51
CA ARG A 97 -23.56 3.23 -4.87
C ARG A 97 -24.54 4.21 -5.54
N ARG A 98 -24.06 5.34 -6.07
CA ARG A 98 -24.79 6.35 -6.86
C ARG A 98 -26.12 6.78 -6.23
N LEU A 99 -26.07 7.17 -4.96
CA LEU A 99 -27.21 7.68 -4.18
C LEU A 99 -27.29 9.22 -4.20
N TRP A 100 -28.49 9.76 -4.08
CA TRP A 100 -28.70 11.19 -3.84
C TRP A 100 -28.55 11.48 -2.36
N ARG A 101 -27.50 12.20 -1.99
CA ARG A 101 -27.18 12.49 -0.59
C ARG A 101 -28.31 13.19 0.17
N SER A 102 -29.11 13.99 -0.53
CA SER A 102 -30.20 14.81 0.02
C SER A 102 -31.53 14.07 0.18
N LEU A 103 -31.73 12.93 -0.49
CA LEU A 103 -32.98 12.17 -0.40
C LEU A 103 -32.91 11.18 0.75
N THR A 104 -34.01 11.04 1.47
CA THR A 104 -34.19 10.02 2.50
C THR A 104 -34.26 8.61 1.90
N VAL A 105 -34.06 7.58 2.72
CA VAL A 105 -34.25 6.18 2.31
C VAL A 105 -35.62 5.99 1.66
N ASP A 106 -36.69 6.47 2.31
CA ASP A 106 -38.06 6.29 1.81
C ASP A 106 -38.31 7.04 0.50
N GLU A 107 -37.74 8.24 0.33
CA GLU A 107 -37.82 9.00 -0.93
C GLU A 107 -37.08 8.29 -2.08
N HIS A 108 -35.92 7.68 -1.81
CA HIS A 108 -35.21 6.88 -2.82
C HIS A 108 -36.05 5.71 -3.31
N LEU A 109 -36.71 5.00 -2.40
CA LEU A 109 -37.50 3.82 -2.73
C LEU A 109 -38.78 4.21 -3.48
N LYS A 110 -39.54 5.17 -2.96
CA LYS A 110 -40.79 5.63 -3.58
C LYS A 110 -40.61 6.22 -4.98
N MET A 111 -39.45 6.84 -5.25
CA MET A 111 -39.16 7.40 -6.57
C MET A 111 -38.99 6.31 -7.65
N VAL A 112 -38.57 5.10 -7.28
CA VAL A 112 -38.26 4.02 -8.23
C VAL A 112 -39.34 2.93 -8.22
N GLU A 113 -40.14 2.85 -7.16
CA GLU A 113 -41.18 1.85 -6.98
C GLU A 113 -42.20 1.83 -8.14
N LYS A 114 -42.35 0.66 -8.76
CA LYS A 114 -43.38 0.39 -9.76
C LYS A 114 -44.59 -0.26 -9.09
N LYS A 115 -45.79 0.21 -9.44
CA LYS A 115 -47.04 -0.41 -8.96
C LYS A 115 -47.22 -1.81 -9.55
N GLY A 116 -47.60 -2.77 -8.70
CA GLY A 116 -47.97 -4.13 -9.12
C GLY A 116 -46.79 -5.09 -9.39
N GLY A 117 -45.57 -4.75 -8.97
CA GLY A 117 -44.41 -5.63 -9.02
C GLY A 117 -44.25 -6.51 -7.76
N ALA A 118 -43.50 -7.60 -7.88
CA ALA A 118 -43.12 -8.48 -6.78
C ALA A 118 -42.25 -7.79 -5.71
N TRP A 119 -41.47 -6.77 -6.13
CA TRP A 119 -40.71 -5.89 -5.26
C TRP A 119 -41.46 -4.59 -5.00
N SER A 120 -41.97 -4.44 -3.78
CA SER A 120 -42.55 -3.20 -3.22
C SER A 120 -41.62 -2.61 -2.17
N SER A 121 -41.81 -1.33 -1.84
CA SER A 121 -41.07 -0.68 -0.75
C SER A 121 -41.27 -1.41 0.58
N GLU A 122 -42.46 -1.99 0.82
CA GLU A 122 -42.75 -2.83 1.98
C GLU A 122 -41.90 -4.12 2.01
N ARG A 123 -41.82 -4.85 0.89
CA ARG A 123 -40.93 -6.03 0.78
C ARG A 123 -39.47 -5.65 0.93
N ILE A 124 -39.06 -4.49 0.43
CA ILE A 124 -37.70 -3.97 0.63
C ILE A 124 -37.42 -3.74 2.11
N TYR A 125 -38.35 -3.20 2.88
CA TYR A 125 -38.16 -3.00 4.31
C TYR A 125 -38.12 -4.31 5.11
N SER A 126 -38.85 -5.35 4.71
CA SER A 126 -38.73 -6.67 5.33
C SER A 126 -37.42 -7.38 4.95
N THR A 127 -36.97 -7.22 3.70
CA THR A 127 -35.71 -7.80 3.20
C THR A 127 -34.48 -7.07 3.75
N PHE A 128 -34.58 -5.75 3.94
CA PHE A 128 -33.54 -4.90 4.51
C PHE A 128 -34.06 -4.14 5.74
N PRO A 129 -34.20 -4.80 6.91
CA PRO A 129 -34.75 -4.18 8.12
C PRO A 129 -34.03 -2.88 8.52
N ARG A 130 -32.70 -2.82 8.29
CA ARG A 130 -31.89 -1.63 8.52
C ARG A 130 -32.35 -0.41 7.72
N LEU A 131 -32.81 -0.60 6.48
CA LEU A 131 -33.41 0.49 5.69
C LEU A 131 -34.77 0.91 6.26
N GLY A 132 -35.53 -0.04 6.83
CA GLY A 132 -36.79 0.23 7.52
C GLY A 132 -36.63 1.05 8.79
N GLU A 133 -35.58 0.79 9.58
CA GLU A 133 -35.21 1.57 10.76
C GLU A 133 -34.78 3.00 10.39
N ARG A 134 -34.19 3.17 9.20
CA ARG A 134 -33.59 4.44 8.72
C ARG A 134 -34.43 5.17 7.67
N LYS A 135 -35.74 4.90 7.59
CA LYS A 135 -36.64 5.47 6.55
C LYS A 135 -36.48 6.97 6.32
N LYS A 136 -36.31 7.73 7.39
CA LYS A 136 -36.24 9.21 7.38
C LYS A 136 -34.82 9.76 7.26
N ASN A 137 -33.79 8.92 7.26
CA ASN A 137 -32.40 9.35 7.16
C ASN A 137 -32.03 9.62 5.70
N GLY A 138 -31.31 10.72 5.47
CA GLY A 138 -30.75 11.07 4.16
C GLY A 138 -29.66 10.11 3.72
N GLY A 139 -29.43 9.98 2.40
CA GLY A 139 -28.40 9.08 1.85
C GLY A 139 -26.97 9.33 2.37
N ALA A 140 -26.64 10.55 2.80
CA ALA A 140 -25.36 10.88 3.44
C ALA A 140 -25.26 10.48 4.93
N GLN A 141 -26.38 10.15 5.58
CA GLN A 141 -26.46 9.76 6.99
C GLN A 141 -26.47 8.22 7.17
N LEU A 142 -26.33 7.47 6.08
CA LEU A 142 -26.24 6.01 6.07
C LEU A 142 -24.78 5.58 6.07
N SER A 143 -24.45 4.52 6.79
CA SER A 143 -23.15 3.84 6.72
C SER A 143 -22.89 3.29 5.32
N GLY A 144 -21.64 2.96 5.00
CA GLY A 144 -21.29 2.43 3.68
C GLY A 144 -22.07 1.17 3.28
N GLY A 145 -22.35 0.29 4.25
CA GLY A 145 -23.17 -0.91 4.04
C GLY A 145 -24.65 -0.59 3.83
N GLU A 146 -25.21 0.33 4.62
CA GLU A 146 -26.60 0.78 4.44
C GLU A 146 -26.81 1.49 3.10
N GLN A 147 -25.82 2.29 2.65
CA GLN A 147 -25.83 2.89 1.33
C GLN A 147 -25.82 1.82 0.23
N GLN A 148 -25.03 0.75 0.40
CA GLN A 148 -25.01 -0.36 -0.56
C GLN A 148 -26.37 -1.08 -0.61
N MET A 149 -26.95 -1.39 0.55
CA MET A 149 -28.28 -1.99 0.63
C MET A 149 -29.33 -1.12 -0.06
N LEU A 150 -29.28 0.20 0.12
CA LEU A 150 -30.19 1.12 -0.55
C LEU A 150 -29.99 1.14 -2.07
N ALA A 151 -28.74 1.04 -2.55
CA ALA A 151 -28.45 0.96 -3.98
C ALA A 151 -29.02 -0.32 -4.61
N ILE A 152 -28.86 -1.46 -3.93
CA ILE A 152 -29.43 -2.74 -4.36
C ILE A 152 -30.96 -2.68 -4.33
N ALA A 153 -31.55 -2.17 -3.25
CA ALA A 153 -32.99 -2.04 -3.09
C ALA A 153 -33.64 -1.22 -4.22
N ARG A 154 -33.00 -0.12 -4.65
CA ARG A 154 -33.47 0.67 -5.80
C ARG A 154 -33.48 -0.14 -7.10
N ALA A 155 -32.49 -0.99 -7.34
CA ALA A 155 -32.46 -1.84 -8.51
C ALA A 155 -33.54 -2.93 -8.47
N LEU A 156 -33.78 -3.53 -7.30
CA LEU A 156 -34.84 -4.54 -7.10
C LEU A 156 -36.24 -3.97 -7.32
N LEU A 157 -36.51 -2.73 -6.88
CA LEU A 157 -37.81 -2.06 -7.11
C LEU A 157 -38.13 -1.85 -8.60
N ALA A 158 -37.14 -1.92 -9.49
CA ALA A 158 -37.38 -1.92 -10.93
C ALA A 158 -38.06 -3.22 -11.42
N ASN A 159 -38.19 -4.22 -10.54
CA ASN A 159 -38.65 -5.58 -10.78
C ASN A 159 -37.88 -6.26 -11.93
N PRO A 160 -36.54 -6.37 -11.79
CA PRO A 160 -35.70 -6.90 -12.85
C PRO A 160 -35.81 -8.42 -12.95
N ARG A 161 -35.74 -8.91 -14.18
CA ARG A 161 -35.51 -10.33 -14.52
C ARG A 161 -34.03 -10.68 -14.51
N LEU A 162 -33.15 -9.70 -14.79
CA LEU A 162 -31.70 -9.81 -14.66
C LEU A 162 -31.16 -8.65 -13.83
N LEU A 163 -30.45 -8.95 -12.76
CA LEU A 163 -29.76 -7.97 -11.92
C LEU A 163 -28.25 -8.01 -12.19
N ILE A 164 -27.71 -6.87 -12.64
CA ILE A 164 -26.27 -6.69 -12.86
C ILE A 164 -25.71 -5.86 -11.72
N MET A 165 -24.65 -6.33 -11.08
CA MET A 165 -24.00 -5.62 -9.98
C MET A 165 -22.50 -5.46 -10.23
N ASP A 166 -22.04 -4.22 -10.23
CA ASP A 166 -20.64 -3.86 -10.48
C ASP A 166 -19.91 -3.57 -9.17
N GLU A 167 -19.09 -4.54 -8.72
CA GLU A 167 -18.30 -4.53 -7.48
C GLU A 167 -19.14 -4.20 -6.23
N PRO A 168 -20.23 -4.96 -5.95
CA PRO A 168 -21.16 -4.64 -4.87
C PRO A 168 -20.56 -4.72 -3.46
N THR A 169 -19.43 -5.40 -3.27
CA THR A 169 -18.76 -5.54 -1.97
C THR A 169 -17.61 -4.57 -1.74
N GLU A 170 -17.31 -3.69 -2.70
CA GLU A 170 -16.16 -2.78 -2.63
C GLU A 170 -16.25 -1.81 -1.43
N GLY A 171 -15.18 -1.78 -0.63
CA GLY A 171 -15.05 -0.85 0.50
C GLY A 171 -16.03 -1.10 1.65
N LEU A 172 -16.60 -2.31 1.75
CA LEU A 172 -17.48 -2.72 2.84
C LEU A 172 -16.72 -3.51 3.91
N ALA A 173 -17.19 -3.42 5.16
CA ALA A 173 -16.68 -4.24 6.25
C ALA A 173 -17.05 -5.72 6.04
N PRO A 174 -16.24 -6.70 6.51
CA PRO A 174 -16.46 -8.13 6.26
C PRO A 174 -17.86 -8.65 6.65
N VAL A 175 -18.42 -8.14 7.74
CA VAL A 175 -19.78 -8.51 8.19
C VAL A 175 -20.84 -8.09 7.17
N ILE A 176 -20.67 -6.92 6.55
CA ILE A 176 -21.57 -6.43 5.51
C ILE A 176 -21.39 -7.22 4.21
N VAL A 177 -20.16 -7.61 3.88
CA VAL A 177 -19.88 -8.48 2.72
C VAL A 177 -20.66 -9.79 2.84
N ALA A 178 -20.55 -10.48 3.99
CA ALA A 178 -21.29 -11.71 4.25
C ALA A 178 -22.82 -11.51 4.16
N GLN A 179 -23.33 -10.37 4.65
CA GLN A 179 -24.75 -10.04 4.54
C GLN A 179 -25.20 -9.83 3.09
N VAL A 180 -24.37 -9.19 2.25
CA VAL A 180 -24.65 -9.05 0.82
C VAL A 180 -24.61 -10.40 0.12
N GLU A 181 -23.62 -11.25 0.42
CA GLU A 181 -23.53 -12.62 -0.13
C GLU A 181 -24.78 -13.45 0.17
N GLU A 182 -25.21 -13.49 1.43
CA GLU A 182 -26.41 -14.22 1.87
C GLU A 182 -27.67 -13.72 1.16
N MET A 183 -27.78 -12.39 0.99
CA MET A 183 -28.87 -11.78 0.25
C MET A 183 -28.88 -12.21 -1.22
N LEU A 184 -27.72 -12.22 -1.90
CA LEU A 184 -27.64 -12.64 -3.29
C LEU A 184 -28.02 -14.11 -3.48
N LEU A 185 -27.58 -14.97 -2.56
CA LEU A 185 -27.96 -16.38 -2.56
C LEU A 185 -29.46 -16.56 -2.34
N THR A 186 -30.05 -15.80 -1.43
CA THR A 186 -31.50 -15.83 -1.16
C THR A 186 -32.30 -15.39 -2.38
N LEU A 187 -31.91 -14.27 -3.01
CA LEU A 187 -32.54 -13.73 -4.21
C LEU A 187 -32.49 -14.73 -5.38
N ALA A 188 -31.37 -15.45 -5.53
CA ALA A 188 -31.23 -16.46 -6.56
C ALA A 188 -32.04 -17.74 -6.26
N ALA A 189 -32.11 -18.15 -4.99
CA ALA A 189 -32.82 -19.35 -4.56
C ALA A 189 -34.35 -19.24 -4.72
N GLU A 190 -34.89 -18.02 -4.63
CA GLU A 190 -36.31 -17.75 -4.92
C GLU A 190 -36.68 -18.01 -6.40
N GLY A 191 -35.69 -18.11 -7.30
CA GLY A 191 -35.87 -18.58 -8.69
C GLY A 191 -36.54 -17.57 -9.64
N GLU A 192 -36.78 -16.34 -9.18
CA GLU A 192 -37.51 -15.31 -9.95
C GLU A 192 -36.58 -14.41 -10.80
N MET A 193 -35.26 -14.43 -10.55
CA MET A 193 -34.32 -13.47 -11.11
C MET A 193 -32.92 -14.08 -11.35
N ASP A 194 -32.33 -13.73 -12.49
CA ASP A 194 -30.95 -14.05 -12.82
C ASP A 194 -30.01 -12.93 -12.35
N VAL A 195 -28.78 -13.28 -11.95
CA VAL A 195 -27.84 -12.32 -11.38
C VAL A 195 -26.48 -12.41 -12.06
N LEU A 196 -25.99 -11.28 -12.56
CA LEU A 196 -24.63 -11.12 -13.03
C LEU A 196 -23.83 -10.29 -12.01
N VAL A 197 -22.94 -10.96 -11.29
CA VAL A 197 -22.12 -10.32 -10.25
C VAL A 197 -20.73 -10.07 -10.79
N ILE A 198 -20.30 -8.82 -10.83
CA ILE A 198 -18.93 -8.47 -11.15
C ILE A 198 -18.18 -8.23 -9.85
N GLU A 199 -17.09 -8.96 -9.64
CA GLU A 199 -16.33 -8.87 -8.40
C GLU A 199 -14.82 -8.82 -8.64
N GLN A 200 -14.10 -8.19 -7.72
CA GLN A 200 -12.64 -8.34 -7.65
C GLN A 200 -12.26 -9.45 -6.67
N ASN A 201 -13.09 -9.69 -5.66
CA ASN A 201 -12.83 -10.69 -4.64
C ASN A 201 -13.30 -12.09 -5.10
N ILE A 202 -12.34 -13.00 -5.34
CA ILE A 202 -12.66 -14.38 -5.73
C ILE A 202 -13.50 -15.08 -4.66
N GLY A 203 -13.22 -14.85 -3.38
CA GLY A 203 -13.93 -15.48 -2.28
C GLY A 203 -15.43 -15.21 -2.37
N VAL A 204 -15.78 -13.94 -2.53
CA VAL A 204 -17.17 -13.48 -2.72
C VAL A 204 -17.77 -14.10 -3.97
N ALA A 205 -17.08 -13.99 -5.11
CA ALA A 205 -17.56 -14.52 -6.39
C ALA A 205 -17.81 -16.03 -6.37
N CYS A 206 -16.97 -16.80 -5.67
CA CYS A 206 -17.16 -18.24 -5.52
C CYS A 206 -18.23 -18.60 -4.49
N ALA A 207 -18.50 -17.71 -3.53
CA ALA A 207 -19.54 -17.92 -2.53
C ALA A 207 -20.95 -17.71 -3.11
N VAL A 208 -21.10 -16.80 -4.09
CA VAL A 208 -22.42 -16.39 -4.60
C VAL A 208 -22.83 -17.03 -5.93
N ALA A 209 -21.90 -17.66 -6.66
CA ALA A 209 -22.17 -18.21 -7.99
C ALA A 209 -21.67 -19.64 -8.15
N ASP A 210 -22.33 -20.44 -9.00
CA ASP A 210 -21.87 -21.80 -9.35
C ASP A 210 -20.73 -21.79 -10.36
N ARG A 211 -20.68 -20.75 -11.19
CA ARG A 211 -19.69 -20.58 -12.27
C ARG A 211 -19.10 -19.18 -12.20
N VAL A 212 -17.79 -19.10 -12.44
CA VAL A 212 -17.02 -17.85 -12.44
C VAL A 212 -16.33 -17.68 -13.78
N ALA A 213 -16.64 -16.58 -14.48
CA ALA A 213 -15.93 -16.12 -15.66
C ALA A 213 -14.68 -15.36 -15.24
N ILE A 214 -13.51 -15.74 -15.76
CA ILE A 214 -12.27 -15.02 -15.47
C ILE A 214 -11.94 -14.08 -16.60
N MET A 215 -11.97 -12.78 -16.30
CA MET A 215 -11.68 -11.70 -17.22
C MET A 215 -10.22 -11.24 -17.10
N VAL A 216 -9.50 -11.31 -18.21
CA VAL A 216 -8.09 -10.90 -18.33
C VAL A 216 -7.91 -10.09 -19.61
N ASN A 217 -7.35 -8.89 -19.50
CA ASN A 217 -7.04 -7.99 -20.62
C ASN A 217 -8.22 -7.77 -21.58
N GLY A 218 -9.43 -7.55 -21.05
CA GLY A 218 -10.61 -7.31 -21.86
C GLY A 218 -11.24 -8.55 -22.49
N ARG A 219 -10.78 -9.76 -22.15
CA ARG A 219 -11.32 -11.04 -22.64
C ARG A 219 -11.79 -11.92 -21.49
N VAL A 220 -12.85 -12.70 -21.72
CA VAL A 220 -13.17 -13.83 -20.84
C VAL A 220 -12.26 -14.98 -21.26
N ASN A 221 -11.21 -15.22 -20.47
CA ASN A 221 -10.21 -16.25 -20.78
C ASN A 221 -10.79 -17.65 -20.57
N ARG A 222 -11.48 -17.86 -19.45
CA ARG A 222 -12.10 -19.15 -19.14
C ARG A 222 -13.29 -19.01 -18.19
N MET A 223 -14.16 -20.01 -18.24
CA MET A 223 -15.26 -20.23 -17.30
C MET A 223 -14.91 -21.40 -16.40
N VAL A 224 -14.91 -21.20 -15.08
CA VAL A 224 -14.52 -22.23 -14.10
C VAL A 224 -15.68 -22.48 -13.13
N PRO A 225 -15.96 -23.74 -12.71
CA PRO A 225 -16.85 -24.01 -11.59
C PRO A 225 -16.34 -23.33 -10.30
N ALA A 226 -17.22 -22.64 -9.57
CA ALA A 226 -16.83 -21.90 -8.37
C ALA A 226 -16.21 -22.80 -7.29
N ARG A 227 -16.73 -24.02 -7.12
CA ARG A 227 -16.18 -25.02 -6.19
C ARG A 227 -14.73 -25.40 -6.48
N GLU A 228 -14.37 -25.48 -7.76
CA GLU A 228 -13.01 -25.82 -8.20
C GLU A 228 -12.08 -24.63 -7.97
N LEU A 229 -12.55 -23.44 -8.35
CA LEU A 229 -11.81 -22.20 -8.11
C LEU A 229 -11.61 -21.93 -6.61
N ALA A 230 -12.61 -22.19 -5.76
CA ALA A 230 -12.53 -22.01 -4.31
C ALA A 230 -11.55 -23.00 -3.64
N ALA A 231 -11.48 -24.24 -4.12
CA ALA A 231 -10.63 -25.29 -3.56
C ALA A 231 -9.16 -25.16 -3.96
N ASP A 232 -8.86 -24.61 -5.14
CA ASP A 232 -7.49 -24.51 -5.67
C ASP A 232 -6.94 -23.08 -5.51
N ARG A 233 -6.26 -22.84 -4.37
CA ARG A 233 -5.60 -21.55 -4.09
C ARG A 233 -4.51 -21.21 -5.11
N ASP A 234 -3.84 -22.20 -5.69
CA ASP A 234 -2.81 -21.97 -6.71
C ASP A 234 -3.45 -21.59 -8.04
N LEU A 235 -4.63 -22.11 -8.37
CA LEU A 235 -5.42 -21.67 -9.52
C LEU A 235 -5.93 -20.24 -9.34
N GLN A 236 -6.43 -19.86 -8.16
CA GLN A 236 -6.78 -18.48 -7.84
C GLN A 236 -5.59 -17.53 -8.06
N GLN A 237 -4.42 -17.93 -7.56
CA GLN A 237 -3.18 -17.17 -7.71
C GLN A 237 -2.63 -17.19 -9.15
N ARG A 238 -2.80 -18.25 -9.93
CA ARG A 238 -2.36 -18.30 -11.35
C ARG A 238 -3.27 -17.49 -12.26
N LEU A 239 -4.57 -17.47 -11.97
CA LEU A 239 -5.59 -16.76 -12.75
C LEU A 239 -5.59 -15.26 -12.50
N LEU A 240 -5.36 -14.86 -11.25
CA LEU A 240 -5.28 -13.46 -10.85
C LEU A 240 -3.87 -13.03 -10.45
N GLY A 241 -2.85 -13.85 -10.68
CA GLY A 241 -1.42 -13.53 -10.58
C GLY A 241 -0.81 -13.54 -11.96
N VAL A 242 0.15 -12.65 -12.23
CA VAL A 242 0.70 -12.50 -13.58
C VAL A 242 1.52 -13.75 -13.93
N GLY A 243 0.93 -14.63 -14.75
CA GLY A 243 1.65 -15.64 -15.52
C GLY A 243 1.53 -15.33 -17.01
N ARG A 244 2.68 -15.18 -17.68
CA ARG A 244 2.79 -15.35 -19.14
C ARG A 244 2.20 -16.72 -19.48
N HIS A 245 1.06 -16.79 -20.14
CA HIS A 245 0.58 -17.88 -21.02
C HIS A 245 -0.84 -17.49 -21.46
N ALA A 246 -0.91 -16.63 -22.47
CA ALA A 246 -2.13 -16.39 -23.25
C ALA A 246 -1.70 -16.00 -24.67
N HIS A 247 -0.90 -16.87 -25.28
CA HIS A 247 -0.76 -17.01 -26.72
C HIS A 247 -0.18 -18.40 -26.97
N ASP A 248 -1.02 -19.22 -27.59
CA ASP A 248 -0.77 -20.49 -28.32
C ASP A 248 -1.64 -21.64 -27.80
N ASP A 249 -2.92 -21.58 -28.15
CA ASP A 249 -3.75 -22.77 -28.36
C ASP A 249 -4.30 -22.68 -29.79
N ALA A 250 -3.49 -23.11 -30.75
CA ALA A 250 -3.98 -23.58 -32.05
C ALA A 250 -3.99 -25.12 -31.99
N PRO A 251 -5.05 -25.80 -32.46
CA PRO A 251 -5.10 -27.25 -32.43
C PRO A 251 -4.34 -27.81 -33.63
N GLU A 252 -3.41 -28.72 -33.38
CA GLU A 252 -2.82 -29.58 -34.43
C GLU A 252 -2.73 -31.05 -33.96
N PRO A 253 -2.68 -32.00 -34.91
CA PRO A 253 -3.54 -33.19 -34.92
C PRO A 253 -2.97 -34.43 -34.25
N GLU A 254 -3.87 -35.38 -34.00
CA GLU A 254 -3.60 -36.75 -33.52
C GLU A 254 -2.51 -37.45 -34.33
N GLU A 255 -1.54 -38.08 -33.65
CA GLU A 255 -1.08 -39.40 -34.04
C GLU A 255 -0.35 -40.18 -32.92
N ALA A 256 -0.71 -41.47 -32.88
CA ALA A 256 0.03 -42.64 -32.39
C ALA A 256 0.30 -42.83 -30.88
N ARG A 257 -0.63 -43.62 -30.31
CA ARG A 257 -0.50 -44.50 -29.14
C ARG A 257 0.85 -45.21 -29.04
N THR A 258 1.33 -45.40 -27.82
CA THR A 258 1.75 -46.73 -27.34
C THR A 258 1.58 -46.85 -25.83
N GLU A 259 0.94 -47.95 -25.44
CA GLU A 259 0.67 -48.40 -24.08
C GLU A 259 1.92 -49.02 -23.44
N ASN A 260 2.07 -48.88 -22.12
CA ASN A 260 2.20 -49.97 -21.13
C ASN A 260 2.92 -49.53 -19.85
N GLY A 261 2.36 -49.92 -18.69
CA GLY A 261 3.13 -50.11 -17.46
C GLY A 261 2.61 -49.42 -16.19
N GLU A 262 1.57 -50.01 -15.60
CA GLU A 262 1.17 -50.15 -14.17
C GLU A 262 1.72 -49.26 -13.01
N PRO A 263 0.92 -49.11 -11.93
CA PRO A 263 1.03 -48.03 -10.95
C PRO A 263 2.05 -48.32 -9.84
N ARG A 264 2.75 -47.28 -9.36
CA ARG A 264 3.58 -47.38 -8.15
C ARG A 264 2.94 -46.68 -6.96
N ASP A 265 2.82 -47.51 -5.94
CA ASP A 265 2.41 -47.33 -4.56
C ASP A 265 3.10 -46.16 -3.83
N THR A 266 2.33 -45.71 -2.85
CA THR A 266 2.56 -44.70 -1.82
C THR A 266 3.85 -44.91 -1.01
N GLY A 267 4.59 -43.82 -0.76
CA GLY A 267 5.79 -43.87 0.07
C GLY A 267 6.24 -42.49 0.57
N GLN A 268 6.18 -42.33 1.89
CA GLN A 268 6.68 -41.23 2.74
C GLN A 268 8.06 -40.64 2.37
N PRO A 269 8.39 -39.41 2.84
CA PRO A 269 9.53 -38.64 2.36
C PRO A 269 10.87 -39.23 2.82
N LYS A 270 11.76 -39.54 1.85
CA LYS A 270 13.15 -39.97 2.11
C LYS A 270 14.09 -38.75 2.11
N GLY A 271 15.02 -38.72 3.07
CA GLY A 271 16.06 -37.71 3.26
C GLY A 271 17.05 -37.56 2.07
N PRO A 272 18.09 -36.70 2.23
CA PRO A 272 18.88 -36.19 1.10
C PRO A 272 19.55 -37.31 0.32
N ARG A 273 19.19 -37.43 -0.97
CA ARG A 273 19.71 -38.47 -1.88
C ARG A 273 20.99 -37.97 -2.55
N SER A 274 22.10 -38.68 -2.34
CA SER A 274 23.33 -38.48 -3.12
C SER A 274 23.12 -38.88 -4.59
N THR A 275 23.47 -38.01 -5.53
CA THR A 275 23.37 -38.28 -6.97
C THR A 275 24.77 -38.52 -7.54
N ARG A 276 24.96 -39.61 -8.28
CA ARG A 276 26.20 -39.84 -9.04
C ARG A 276 26.08 -39.17 -10.40
N ILE A 277 27.03 -38.30 -10.72
CA ILE A 277 27.13 -37.67 -12.04
C ILE A 277 28.20 -38.41 -12.84
N PHE A 278 27.78 -39.02 -13.94
CA PHE A 278 28.65 -39.70 -14.89
C PHE A 278 29.09 -38.71 -15.97
N MET A 279 30.38 -38.41 -16.05
CA MET A 279 30.96 -37.58 -17.10
C MET A 279 31.34 -38.49 -18.27
N SER A 280 30.61 -38.39 -19.37
CA SER A 280 30.79 -39.28 -20.52
C SER A 280 32.08 -39.05 -21.32
N ASN A 281 32.78 -37.92 -21.11
CA ASN A 281 34.16 -37.74 -21.61
C ASN A 281 34.86 -36.56 -20.90
N PRO A 282 36.06 -36.73 -20.31
CA PRO A 282 36.77 -35.62 -19.65
C PRO A 282 37.38 -34.59 -20.62
N LYS A 283 37.33 -34.81 -21.95
CA LYS A 283 37.71 -33.83 -22.98
C LYS A 283 36.69 -33.82 -24.13
N PRO A 284 36.45 -32.65 -24.76
CA PRO A 284 35.50 -32.52 -25.86
C PRO A 284 35.91 -33.40 -27.05
N PRO A 285 35.00 -34.19 -27.64
CA PRO A 285 35.35 -35.14 -28.68
C PRO A 285 35.72 -34.43 -29.98
N THR A 286 36.87 -34.79 -30.54
CA THR A 286 37.22 -34.51 -31.94
C THR A 286 36.82 -35.69 -32.84
N ARG A 287 36.82 -35.49 -34.16
CA ARG A 287 36.50 -36.48 -35.22
C ARG A 287 37.21 -37.84 -35.08
N TRP A 288 38.31 -37.91 -34.35
CA TRP A 288 39.13 -39.12 -34.17
C TRP A 288 39.01 -39.76 -32.78
N SER A 289 38.04 -39.33 -31.97
CA SER A 289 37.88 -39.81 -30.59
C SER A 289 37.28 -41.21 -30.57
N GLN A 290 37.97 -42.16 -29.97
CA GLN A 290 37.46 -43.53 -29.77
C GLN A 290 36.42 -43.57 -28.64
N PRO A 291 35.42 -44.48 -28.69
CA PRO A 291 34.44 -44.66 -27.61
C PRO A 291 35.14 -45.07 -26.31
N VAL A 292 34.78 -44.45 -25.19
CA VAL A 292 35.33 -44.80 -23.87
C VAL A 292 34.52 -45.96 -23.27
N PRO A 293 35.17 -47.05 -22.82
CA PRO A 293 34.47 -48.19 -22.21
C PRO A 293 33.68 -47.80 -20.94
N VAL A 294 32.47 -48.32 -20.80
CA VAL A 294 31.55 -48.06 -19.68
C VAL A 294 32.19 -48.22 -18.28
N PRO A 295 33.02 -49.25 -18.00
CA PRO A 295 33.66 -49.38 -16.68
C PRO A 295 34.57 -48.21 -16.32
N GLN A 296 35.11 -47.52 -17.33
CA GLN A 296 36.00 -46.37 -17.17
C GLN A 296 35.20 -45.09 -16.88
N ILE A 297 34.00 -44.95 -17.47
CA ILE A 297 33.04 -43.87 -17.19
C ILE A 297 32.51 -44.00 -15.75
N GLU A 298 32.21 -45.23 -15.32
CA GLU A 298 31.75 -45.51 -13.95
C GLU A 298 32.81 -45.20 -12.90
N ARG A 299 34.09 -45.49 -13.17
CA ARG A 299 35.20 -45.12 -12.28
C ARG A 299 35.45 -43.61 -12.21
N ALA A 300 35.12 -42.87 -13.27
CA ALA A 300 35.26 -41.41 -13.32
C ALA A 300 34.04 -40.65 -12.76
N ALA A 301 32.96 -41.35 -12.42
CA ALA A 301 31.73 -40.76 -11.91
C ALA A 301 31.96 -40.12 -10.53
N ARG A 302 31.57 -38.85 -10.38
CA ARG A 302 31.66 -38.14 -9.11
C ARG A 302 30.35 -38.28 -8.34
N VAL A 303 30.44 -38.67 -7.07
CA VAL A 303 29.30 -38.62 -6.15
C VAL A 303 29.17 -37.17 -5.67
N ILE A 304 28.05 -36.52 -5.99
CA ILE A 304 27.70 -35.24 -5.38
C ILE A 304 26.60 -35.51 -4.37
N THR A 305 26.91 -35.26 -3.11
CA THR A 305 25.89 -35.17 -2.07
C THR A 305 25.15 -33.85 -2.32
N THR A 306 23.87 -33.89 -2.71
CA THR A 306 23.01 -32.71 -2.66
C THR A 306 22.69 -32.42 -1.20
N GLY A 307 23.67 -31.82 -0.51
CA GLY A 307 23.40 -31.14 0.74
C GLY A 307 22.54 -29.92 0.43
N ALA A 308 21.45 -29.73 1.19
CA ALA A 308 20.96 -28.38 1.42
C ALA A 308 22.16 -27.50 1.77
N PRO A 309 22.29 -26.27 1.25
CA PRO A 309 23.46 -25.45 1.51
C PRO A 309 23.55 -25.23 3.01
N THR A 310 24.48 -25.92 3.65
CA THR A 310 24.93 -25.59 4.98
C THR A 310 25.52 -24.20 4.88
N ALA A 311 24.89 -23.27 5.60
CA ALA A 311 25.39 -21.93 5.81
C ALA A 311 26.77 -21.99 6.47
N SER A 312 27.81 -22.08 5.68
CA SER A 312 29.18 -21.73 6.06
C SER A 312 29.64 -20.68 5.07
N GLY A 313 29.87 -19.48 5.61
CA GLY A 313 30.19 -18.23 4.91
C GLY A 313 30.87 -18.39 3.56
N VAL A 314 30.08 -18.37 2.51
CA VAL A 314 30.51 -17.75 1.26
C VAL A 314 30.18 -16.28 1.48
N GLU A 315 31.16 -15.49 1.90
CA GLU A 315 31.15 -14.07 1.56
C GLU A 315 31.01 -14.03 0.04
N ALA A 316 29.79 -13.82 -0.45
CA ALA A 316 29.58 -13.44 -1.82
C ALA A 316 30.53 -12.26 -2.04
N GLU A 317 31.44 -12.33 -3.01
CA GLU A 317 32.32 -11.21 -3.34
C GLU A 317 31.43 -9.99 -3.58
N LEU A 318 31.27 -9.17 -2.54
CA LEU A 318 30.47 -7.98 -2.54
C LEU A 318 31.23 -7.00 -3.40
N ARG A 319 30.87 -6.91 -4.68
CA ARG A 319 31.41 -5.84 -5.53
C ARG A 319 31.01 -4.52 -4.87
N PRO A 320 31.97 -3.67 -4.48
CA PRO A 320 31.64 -2.38 -3.91
C PRO A 320 30.85 -1.57 -4.94
N LEU A 321 29.82 -0.84 -4.46
CA LEU A 321 28.93 0.00 -5.29
C LEU A 321 29.69 0.90 -6.25
N ALA A 322 30.88 1.33 -5.84
CA ALA A 322 31.78 2.18 -6.57
C ALA A 322 33.22 1.84 -6.14
N ALA A 323 34.22 2.12 -6.98
CA ALA A 323 35.61 2.16 -6.49
C ALA A 323 35.71 3.20 -5.33
N PRO A 324 36.66 3.07 -4.39
CA PRO A 324 36.83 4.05 -3.32
C PRO A 324 36.92 5.48 -3.88
N GLY A 325 35.95 6.34 -3.53
CA GLY A 325 35.86 7.73 -4.00
C GLY A 325 35.01 7.96 -5.27
N GLU A 326 34.64 6.91 -6.00
CA GLU A 326 33.72 7.00 -7.13
C GLU A 326 32.28 7.26 -6.63
N LYS A 327 31.58 8.18 -7.30
CA LYS A 327 30.19 8.53 -6.98
C LYS A 327 29.33 8.22 -8.21
N VAL A 328 28.19 7.57 -8.00
CA VAL A 328 27.36 7.03 -9.10
C VAL A 328 25.89 7.34 -8.91
N VAL A 329 25.17 7.50 -10.03
CA VAL A 329 23.71 7.45 -10.07
C VAL A 329 23.27 5.99 -10.19
N LEU A 330 22.26 5.59 -9.42
CA LEU A 330 21.69 4.26 -9.51
C LEU A 330 20.40 4.30 -10.30
N VAL A 331 20.28 3.42 -11.30
CA VAL A 331 19.01 3.12 -11.96
C VAL A 331 18.56 1.76 -11.46
N ALA A 332 17.54 1.75 -10.60
CA ALA A 332 17.12 0.56 -9.87
C ALA A 332 15.70 0.14 -10.27
N GLY A 333 15.46 -1.16 -10.45
CA GLY A 333 14.13 -1.68 -10.77
C GLY A 333 14.15 -3.17 -11.14
N THR A 334 13.00 -3.70 -11.56
CA THR A 334 12.85 -5.10 -11.97
C THR A 334 13.20 -5.27 -13.45
N LEU A 335 14.45 -5.63 -13.76
CA LEU A 335 14.94 -5.68 -15.15
C LEU A 335 14.32 -6.81 -15.99
N ASP A 336 13.85 -7.88 -15.36
CA ASP A 336 13.14 -8.99 -16.03
C ASP A 336 11.83 -8.57 -16.71
N THR A 337 11.24 -7.46 -16.26
CA THR A 337 9.96 -6.95 -16.74
C THR A 337 10.05 -5.56 -17.33
N LYS A 338 11.03 -4.76 -16.90
CA LYS A 338 11.17 -3.32 -17.22
C LYS A 338 12.58 -2.95 -17.69
N GLY A 339 13.30 -3.92 -18.25
CA GLY A 339 14.70 -3.77 -18.59
C GLY A 339 14.94 -2.70 -19.66
N GLU A 340 14.07 -2.58 -20.66
CA GLU A 340 14.23 -1.63 -21.76
C GLU A 340 14.05 -0.18 -21.28
N GLU A 341 13.02 0.07 -20.47
CA GLU A 341 12.69 1.37 -19.90
C GLU A 341 13.78 1.86 -18.93
N LEU A 342 14.28 0.96 -18.08
CA LEU A 342 15.37 1.29 -17.16
C LEU A 342 16.68 1.55 -17.92
N ARG A 343 16.98 0.76 -18.97
CA ARG A 343 18.17 0.99 -19.81
C ARG A 343 18.09 2.30 -20.58
N PHE A 344 16.91 2.67 -21.08
CA PHE A 344 16.67 3.96 -21.72
C PHE A 344 17.01 5.14 -20.81
N MET A 345 16.49 5.13 -19.57
CA MET A 345 16.83 6.18 -18.59
C MET A 345 18.33 6.18 -18.23
N ARG A 346 18.95 5.01 -18.08
CA ARG A 346 20.40 4.87 -17.84
C ARG A 346 21.21 5.50 -18.97
N ASP A 347 20.84 5.22 -20.22
CA ASP A 347 21.59 5.70 -21.39
C ASP A 347 21.56 7.23 -21.46
N LEU A 348 20.40 7.85 -21.23
CA LEU A 348 20.29 9.32 -21.14
C LEU A 348 21.16 9.92 -20.02
N ILE A 349 21.22 9.30 -18.84
CA ILE A 349 22.07 9.76 -17.74
C ILE A 349 23.55 9.62 -18.10
N ARG A 350 23.94 8.50 -18.74
CA ARG A 350 25.31 8.24 -19.16
C ARG A 350 25.76 9.20 -20.25
N ASP A 351 24.90 9.46 -21.23
CA ASP A 351 25.16 10.39 -22.34
C ASP A 351 25.34 11.84 -21.83
N ALA A 352 24.70 12.17 -20.69
CA ALA A 352 24.93 13.42 -19.99
C ALA A 352 26.25 13.49 -19.20
N GLY A 353 27.08 12.45 -19.25
CA GLY A 353 28.42 12.37 -18.66
C GLY A 353 28.45 11.99 -17.17
N LEU A 354 27.36 11.43 -16.63
CA LEU A 354 27.31 10.99 -15.23
C LEU A 354 27.58 9.48 -15.11
N PRO A 355 28.43 9.04 -14.14
CA PRO A 355 28.58 7.62 -13.84
C PRO A 355 27.25 7.02 -13.38
N VAL A 356 26.83 5.92 -14.02
CA VAL A 356 25.56 5.26 -13.72
C VAL A 356 25.75 3.75 -13.59
N ARG A 357 25.05 3.13 -12.63
CA ARG A 357 25.02 1.67 -12.46
C ARG A 357 23.58 1.19 -12.37
N MET A 358 23.29 0.06 -13.03
CA MET A 358 21.99 -0.60 -12.94
C MET A 358 21.94 -1.51 -11.73
N VAL A 359 20.85 -1.43 -10.98
CA VAL A 359 20.54 -2.33 -9.87
C VAL A 359 19.32 -3.14 -10.22
N ASP A 360 19.49 -4.45 -10.29
CA ASP A 360 18.41 -5.38 -10.54
C ASP A 360 17.72 -5.83 -9.26
N LEU A 361 16.40 -5.67 -9.27
CA LEU A 361 15.49 -6.00 -8.18
C LEU A 361 14.47 -7.06 -8.61
N SER A 362 14.72 -7.75 -9.72
CA SER A 362 13.89 -8.85 -10.19
C SER A 362 13.85 -10.01 -9.19
N THR A 363 12.66 -10.59 -9.06
CA THR A 363 12.36 -11.67 -8.10
C THR A 363 12.31 -13.04 -8.75
N SER A 364 12.46 -13.11 -10.08
CA SER A 364 12.44 -14.34 -10.87
C SER A 364 13.75 -15.14 -10.81
N GLY A 365 14.84 -14.55 -10.32
CA GLY A 365 16.16 -15.20 -10.21
C GLY A 365 16.96 -15.31 -11.52
N GLY A 366 16.43 -14.81 -12.63
CA GLY A 366 17.13 -14.79 -13.92
C GLY A 366 18.28 -13.78 -13.99
N HIS A 367 19.23 -14.01 -14.90
CA HIS A 367 20.29 -13.03 -15.19
C HIS A 367 19.74 -11.91 -16.08
N SER A 368 19.93 -10.66 -15.64
CA SER A 368 19.39 -9.45 -16.28
C SER A 368 20.44 -8.58 -16.98
N GLY A 369 21.74 -8.87 -16.78
CA GLY A 369 22.84 -8.07 -17.30
C GLY A 369 23.12 -6.76 -16.55
N ALA A 370 22.48 -6.51 -15.40
CA ALA A 370 22.82 -5.39 -14.53
C ALA A 370 24.22 -5.52 -13.94
N GLU A 371 24.89 -4.38 -13.72
CA GLU A 371 26.17 -4.35 -13.00
C GLU A 371 26.01 -4.84 -11.55
N ILE A 372 24.84 -4.61 -10.95
CA ILE A 372 24.47 -5.08 -9.62
C ILE A 372 23.27 -6.04 -9.75
N PRO A 373 23.51 -7.35 -9.80
CA PRO A 373 22.48 -8.35 -10.07
C PRO A 373 21.61 -8.64 -8.83
N ALA A 374 20.38 -9.10 -9.07
CA ALA A 374 19.37 -9.35 -8.02
C ALA A 374 19.84 -10.30 -6.90
N HIS A 375 20.67 -11.31 -7.20
CA HIS A 375 21.18 -12.23 -6.18
C HIS A 375 22.11 -11.56 -5.17
N GLN A 376 22.86 -10.51 -5.57
CA GLN A 376 23.69 -9.74 -4.65
C GLN A 376 22.83 -8.92 -3.70
N ILE A 377 21.75 -8.32 -4.20
CA ILE A 377 20.80 -7.60 -3.36
C ILE A 377 20.11 -8.57 -2.41
N ALA A 378 19.63 -9.70 -2.92
CA ALA A 378 18.94 -10.73 -2.15
C ALA A 378 19.77 -11.29 -0.99
N ALA A 379 21.11 -11.31 -1.09
CA ALA A 379 22.00 -11.73 -0.01
C ALA A 379 21.90 -10.86 1.25
N PHE A 380 21.38 -9.61 1.16
CA PHE A 380 21.21 -8.70 2.30
C PHE A 380 19.90 -8.93 3.06
N HIS A 381 19.04 -9.82 2.56
CA HIS A 381 17.87 -10.27 3.30
C HIS A 381 18.31 -11.07 4.55
N PRO A 382 17.65 -10.95 5.72
CA PRO A 382 18.06 -11.68 6.94
C PRO A 382 18.07 -13.21 6.80
N ARG A 383 17.26 -13.76 5.89
CA ARG A 383 17.25 -15.20 5.51
C ARG A 383 18.13 -15.52 4.29
N GLY A 384 19.01 -14.59 3.87
CA GLY A 384 19.73 -14.66 2.61
C GLY A 384 18.80 -14.71 1.39
N ALA A 385 19.34 -15.17 0.26
CA ALA A 385 18.63 -15.21 -1.02
C ALA A 385 17.32 -16.04 -0.99
N ALA A 386 17.23 -17.06 -0.13
CA ALA A 386 16.02 -17.87 0.06
C ALA A 386 14.82 -17.07 0.60
N GLY A 387 15.06 -15.95 1.27
CA GLY A 387 13.98 -15.05 1.70
C GLY A 387 13.43 -14.14 0.61
N VAL A 388 14.10 -14.09 -0.54
CA VAL A 388 13.70 -13.29 -1.70
C VAL A 388 13.19 -14.17 -2.83
N PHE A 389 13.86 -15.28 -3.14
CA PHE A 389 13.45 -16.20 -4.22
C PHE A 389 12.54 -17.30 -3.67
N THR A 390 11.35 -16.90 -3.21
CA THR A 390 10.42 -17.79 -2.49
C THR A 390 9.44 -18.54 -3.42
N GLY A 391 9.36 -18.15 -4.69
CA GLY A 391 8.34 -18.64 -5.62
C GLY A 391 6.98 -17.95 -5.50
N ASP A 392 6.66 -17.38 -4.33
CA ASP A 392 5.48 -16.51 -4.15
C ASP A 392 5.84 -15.06 -4.46
N ARG A 393 5.06 -14.40 -5.33
CA ARG A 393 5.36 -13.02 -5.76
C ARG A 393 5.26 -12.04 -4.59
N GLY A 394 4.28 -12.18 -3.71
CA GLY A 394 4.07 -11.25 -2.59
C GLY A 394 5.24 -11.28 -1.61
N GLN A 395 5.61 -12.48 -1.16
CA GLN A 395 6.75 -12.72 -0.28
C GLN A 395 8.07 -12.34 -0.95
N SER A 396 8.24 -12.63 -2.25
CA SER A 396 9.47 -12.28 -2.97
C SER A 396 9.63 -10.77 -3.13
N VAL A 397 8.54 -10.04 -3.40
CA VAL A 397 8.53 -8.57 -3.43
C VAL A 397 8.89 -8.03 -2.04
N ALA A 398 8.22 -8.47 -0.98
CA ALA A 398 8.52 -8.03 0.39
C ALA A 398 9.96 -8.33 0.81
N GLY A 399 10.45 -9.53 0.48
CA GLY A 399 11.81 -9.96 0.70
C GLY A 399 12.82 -9.08 -0.04
N MET A 400 12.60 -8.83 -1.34
CA MET A 400 13.48 -7.95 -2.13
C MET A 400 13.47 -6.52 -1.59
N THR A 401 12.31 -5.99 -1.22
CA THR A 401 12.17 -4.67 -0.59
C THR A 401 13.05 -4.54 0.65
N GLN A 402 12.99 -5.54 1.56
CA GLN A 402 13.81 -5.54 2.78
C GLN A 402 15.30 -5.69 2.46
N ALA A 403 15.64 -6.57 1.51
CA ALA A 403 17.01 -6.81 1.08
C ALA A 403 17.64 -5.55 0.48
N PHE A 404 16.91 -4.88 -0.42
CA PHE A 404 17.36 -3.66 -1.09
C PHE A 404 17.52 -2.49 -0.12
N ALA A 405 16.60 -2.32 0.84
CA ALA A 405 16.74 -1.29 1.87
C ALA A 405 18.01 -1.49 2.73
N ARG A 406 18.29 -2.74 3.13
CA ARG A 406 19.49 -3.10 3.90
C ARG A 406 20.77 -2.93 3.09
N TRP A 407 20.73 -3.31 1.82
CA TRP A 407 21.84 -3.11 0.90
C TRP A 407 22.12 -1.62 0.72
N MET A 408 21.10 -0.81 0.43
CA MET A 408 21.22 0.64 0.21
C MET A 408 21.78 1.36 1.44
N ALA A 409 21.38 0.97 2.65
CA ALA A 409 21.87 1.55 3.90
C ALA A 409 23.38 1.36 4.13
N ARG A 410 24.00 0.39 3.46
CA ARG A 410 25.45 0.12 3.54
C ARG A 410 26.24 0.78 2.42
N GLN A 411 25.57 1.47 1.49
CA GLN A 411 26.23 2.08 0.36
C GLN A 411 26.67 3.52 0.65
N SER A 412 27.83 3.89 0.12
CA SER A 412 28.34 5.25 0.07
C SER A 412 28.54 5.67 -1.38
N GLY A 413 28.66 6.98 -1.65
CA GLY A 413 28.88 7.48 -3.01
C GLY A 413 27.63 7.53 -3.91
N VAL A 414 26.43 7.29 -3.38
CA VAL A 414 25.17 7.43 -4.15
C VAL A 414 24.89 8.90 -4.46
N MET A 415 24.98 9.29 -5.73
CA MET A 415 24.68 10.66 -6.21
C MET A 415 23.20 10.90 -6.38
N GLY A 416 22.46 9.85 -6.73
CA GLY A 416 21.01 9.87 -6.88
C GLY A 416 20.50 8.47 -7.22
N VAL A 417 19.19 8.25 -7.05
CA VAL A 417 18.53 7.00 -7.42
C VAL A 417 17.30 7.31 -8.27
N LEU A 418 17.25 6.70 -9.45
CA LEU A 418 16.14 6.76 -10.38
C LEU A 418 15.52 5.37 -10.52
N SER A 419 14.19 5.29 -10.52
CA SER A 419 13.44 4.04 -10.74
C SER A 419 12.23 4.32 -11.60
N ALA A 420 11.75 3.29 -12.31
CA ALA A 420 10.46 3.30 -12.97
C ALA A 420 9.71 1.99 -12.71
N GLY A 421 8.39 2.05 -12.52
CA GLY A 421 7.57 0.85 -12.44
C GLY A 421 6.15 1.09 -11.91
N GLY A 422 5.35 0.03 -11.92
CA GLY A 422 4.00 0.06 -11.34
C GLY A 422 4.00 0.07 -9.81
N SER A 423 2.84 -0.21 -9.20
CA SER A 423 2.66 -0.27 -7.73
C SER A 423 3.70 -1.18 -7.04
N GLY A 424 3.92 -2.40 -7.56
CA GLY A 424 4.90 -3.33 -6.98
C GLY A 424 6.34 -2.83 -7.07
N GLY A 425 6.77 -2.32 -8.22
CA GLY A 425 8.12 -1.77 -8.40
C GLY A 425 8.37 -0.54 -7.52
N THR A 426 7.37 0.34 -7.44
CA THR A 426 7.38 1.51 -6.54
C THR A 426 7.56 1.07 -5.09
N ALA A 427 6.79 0.08 -4.63
CA ALA A 427 6.88 -0.44 -3.27
C ALA A 427 8.26 -1.05 -2.95
N ILE A 428 8.94 -1.68 -3.91
CA ILE A 428 10.28 -2.26 -3.71
C ILE A 428 11.33 -1.18 -3.47
N VAL A 429 11.33 -0.12 -4.28
CA VAL A 429 12.40 0.89 -4.23
C VAL A 429 12.21 1.93 -3.13
N SER A 430 10.96 2.24 -2.77
CA SER A 430 10.63 3.33 -1.84
C SER A 430 11.34 3.23 -0.48
N PRO A 431 11.36 2.07 0.23
CA PRO A 431 12.06 1.98 1.52
C PRO A 431 13.57 2.21 1.42
N ALA A 432 14.21 1.72 0.36
CA ALA A 432 15.64 1.93 0.12
C ALA A 432 15.94 3.40 -0.20
N MET A 433 15.14 4.04 -1.05
CA MET A 433 15.28 5.47 -1.33
C MET A 433 15.06 6.32 -0.07
N ARG A 434 14.08 5.97 0.77
CA ARG A 434 13.86 6.63 2.06
C ARG A 434 15.00 6.43 3.06
N ALA A 435 15.85 5.42 2.91
CA ALA A 435 17.02 5.25 3.76
C ALA A 435 18.13 6.27 3.44
N LEU A 436 18.16 6.80 2.21
CA LEU A 436 19.19 7.75 1.79
C LEU A 436 19.01 9.12 2.49
N PRO A 437 20.11 9.87 2.70
CA PRO A 437 20.05 11.22 3.28
C PRO A 437 19.12 12.16 2.50
N VAL A 438 18.43 13.05 3.21
CA VAL A 438 17.67 14.15 2.60
C VAL A 438 18.60 14.98 1.71
N GLY A 439 18.14 15.43 0.56
CA GLY A 439 18.90 16.18 -0.44
C GLY A 439 19.68 15.32 -1.43
N VAL A 440 19.77 13.99 -1.23
CA VAL A 440 20.15 13.08 -2.31
C VAL A 440 18.98 12.99 -3.30
N PRO A 441 19.18 13.29 -4.60
CA PRO A 441 18.15 13.12 -5.63
C PRO A 441 17.54 11.71 -5.63
N LYS A 442 16.21 11.62 -5.49
CA LYS A 442 15.45 10.37 -5.50
C LYS A 442 14.22 10.57 -6.38
N ILE A 443 14.15 9.88 -7.51
CA ILE A 443 13.03 10.00 -8.45
C ILE A 443 12.44 8.62 -8.71
N ILE A 444 11.12 8.51 -8.62
CA ILE A 444 10.36 7.32 -9.02
C ILE A 444 9.34 7.71 -10.10
N VAL A 445 9.48 7.17 -11.30
CA VAL A 445 8.44 7.19 -12.32
C VAL A 445 7.44 6.08 -12.00
N SER A 446 6.20 6.44 -11.69
CA SER A 446 5.23 5.51 -11.10
C SER A 446 3.83 5.67 -11.66
N THR A 447 3.17 4.53 -11.92
CA THR A 447 1.74 4.50 -12.29
C THR A 447 0.81 4.88 -11.13
N VAL A 448 1.34 4.91 -9.90
CA VAL A 448 0.56 5.24 -8.69
C VAL A 448 0.92 6.61 -8.12
N ALA A 449 1.67 7.44 -8.87
CA ALA A 449 2.01 8.79 -8.43
C ALA A 449 0.80 9.74 -8.34
N SER A 450 -0.28 9.46 -9.08
CA SER A 450 -1.52 10.23 -9.07
C SER A 450 -2.57 9.67 -8.09
N GLY A 451 -2.12 9.26 -6.90
CA GLY A 451 -2.94 8.59 -5.88
C GLY A 451 -2.42 8.84 -4.47
N GLU A 452 -2.67 7.90 -3.54
CA GLU A 452 -2.10 7.99 -2.20
C GLU A 452 -0.62 7.58 -2.20
N VAL A 453 0.26 8.55 -1.96
CA VAL A 453 1.71 8.42 -2.08
C VAL A 453 2.47 8.53 -0.76
N SER A 454 1.81 8.87 0.36
CA SER A 454 2.46 9.07 1.66
C SER A 454 3.28 7.84 2.09
N LYS A 455 2.77 6.62 1.83
CA LYS A 455 3.45 5.35 2.12
C LYS A 455 4.73 5.10 1.32
N TYR A 456 4.87 5.73 0.15
CA TYR A 456 6.05 5.61 -0.71
C TYR A 456 7.09 6.68 -0.37
N VAL A 457 6.64 7.94 -0.23
CA VAL A 457 7.50 9.10 0.04
C VAL A 457 7.97 9.11 1.49
N GLY A 458 7.06 8.84 2.43
CA GLY A 458 7.33 8.87 3.87
C GLY A 458 7.95 10.19 4.34
N PRO A 459 8.89 10.17 5.31
CA PRO A 459 9.57 11.36 5.81
C PRO A 459 10.72 11.84 4.91
N SER A 460 10.79 11.40 3.65
CA SER A 460 11.90 11.71 2.72
C SER A 460 11.46 12.64 1.60
N ASP A 461 12.43 13.27 0.95
CA ASP A 461 12.30 14.11 -0.26
C ASP A 461 12.29 13.28 -1.56
N ILE A 462 11.45 12.23 -1.63
CA ILE A 462 11.28 11.45 -2.87
C ILE A 462 10.36 12.21 -3.83
N THR A 463 10.82 12.43 -5.05
CA THR A 463 9.99 12.94 -6.14
C THR A 463 9.32 11.79 -6.86
N MET A 464 7.99 11.80 -6.91
CA MET A 464 7.22 10.87 -7.74
C MET A 464 6.78 11.57 -9.02
N MET A 465 7.06 10.96 -10.17
CA MET A 465 6.61 11.41 -11.48
C MET A 465 5.58 10.42 -12.02
N HIS A 466 4.40 10.91 -12.41
CA HIS A 466 3.36 10.03 -12.95
C HIS A 466 3.77 9.51 -14.33
N SER A 467 3.69 8.19 -14.52
CA SER A 467 4.09 7.56 -15.79
C SER A 467 3.12 7.81 -16.95
N VAL A 468 1.93 8.34 -16.67
CA VAL A 468 0.81 8.60 -17.61
C VAL A 468 0.22 7.31 -18.18
N ALA A 469 1.02 6.52 -18.89
CA ALA A 469 0.69 5.18 -19.32
C ALA A 469 1.32 4.14 -18.38
N ASP A 470 0.93 2.87 -18.53
CA ASP A 470 1.68 1.80 -17.85
C ASP A 470 3.14 1.83 -18.31
N VAL A 471 4.07 1.61 -17.39
CA VAL A 471 5.49 1.54 -17.69
C VAL A 471 5.73 0.16 -18.30
N GLN A 472 5.19 -0.16 -19.46
CA GLN A 472 5.35 -1.46 -20.11
C GLN A 472 5.64 -1.27 -21.60
N GLY A 473 6.91 -1.42 -21.96
CA GLY A 473 7.43 -1.14 -23.29
C GLY A 473 7.66 0.35 -23.51
N LEU A 474 8.55 0.66 -24.45
CA LEU A 474 8.80 2.01 -24.91
C LEU A 474 7.80 2.38 -26.02
N ASN A 475 7.10 3.49 -25.80
CA ASN A 475 6.28 4.19 -26.77
C ASN A 475 6.51 5.70 -26.64
N ALA A 476 6.06 6.48 -27.64
CA ALA A 476 6.28 7.92 -27.70
C ALA A 476 5.97 8.67 -26.39
N ILE A 477 4.88 8.32 -25.71
CA ILE A 477 4.49 8.97 -24.45
C ILE A 477 5.39 8.54 -23.29
N THR A 478 5.64 7.23 -23.14
CA THR A 478 6.51 6.74 -22.07
C THR A 478 7.95 7.20 -22.23
N GLU A 479 8.46 7.32 -23.47
CA GLU A 479 9.80 7.83 -23.75
C GLU A 479 9.95 9.28 -23.30
N GLU A 480 8.99 10.14 -23.61
CA GLU A 480 8.99 11.54 -23.14
C GLU A 480 9.01 11.64 -21.61
N VAL A 481 8.17 10.84 -20.94
CA VAL A 481 8.09 10.85 -19.47
C VAL A 481 9.38 10.32 -18.83
N LEU A 482 9.91 9.19 -19.33
CA LEU A 482 11.16 8.61 -18.83
C LEU A 482 12.35 9.53 -19.11
N ALA A 483 12.36 10.22 -20.26
CA ALA A 483 13.39 11.19 -20.60
C ALA A 483 13.34 12.41 -19.67
N ASN A 484 12.15 12.93 -19.37
CA ASN A 484 11.97 14.00 -18.38
C ASN A 484 12.51 13.59 -17.00
N ALA A 485 12.24 12.36 -16.55
CA ALA A 485 12.75 11.85 -15.29
C ALA A 485 14.28 11.72 -15.27
N ALA A 486 14.87 11.19 -16.34
CA ALA A 486 16.32 11.07 -16.49
C ALA A 486 17.00 12.45 -16.52
N ASN A 487 16.47 13.40 -17.30
CA ASN A 487 16.99 14.76 -17.37
C ASN A 487 16.83 15.52 -16.05
N ALA A 488 15.73 15.32 -15.32
CA ALA A 488 15.55 15.85 -13.98
C ALA A 488 16.61 15.30 -13.01
N MET A 489 16.89 13.99 -13.07
CA MET A 489 17.96 13.37 -12.28
C MET A 489 19.32 13.99 -12.61
N VAL A 490 19.66 14.13 -13.90
CA VAL A 490 20.90 14.78 -14.35
C VAL A 490 21.01 16.20 -13.81
N GLY A 491 19.95 17.00 -13.95
CA GLY A 491 19.93 18.39 -13.48
C GLY A 491 20.11 18.50 -11.97
N MET A 492 19.36 17.71 -11.19
CA MET A 492 19.46 17.67 -9.73
C MET A 492 20.87 17.28 -9.27
N VAL A 493 21.47 16.26 -9.90
CA VAL A 493 22.80 15.76 -9.56
C VAL A 493 23.88 16.79 -9.90
N LYS A 494 23.88 17.34 -11.12
CA LYS A 494 24.86 18.35 -11.54
C LYS A 494 24.76 19.62 -10.70
N ALA A 495 23.54 20.12 -10.44
CA ALA A 495 23.33 21.29 -9.61
C ALA A 495 23.86 21.08 -8.19
N ARG A 496 23.66 19.89 -7.61
CA ARG A 496 24.17 19.56 -6.28
C ARG A 496 25.69 19.43 -6.24
N GLN A 497 26.33 18.91 -7.29
CA GLN A 497 27.79 18.86 -7.39
C GLN A 497 28.41 20.25 -7.57
N ALA A 498 27.74 21.13 -8.31
CA ALA A 498 28.19 22.50 -8.56
C ALA A 498 27.91 23.46 -7.40
N ALA A 499 26.95 23.11 -6.53
CA ALA A 499 26.61 23.94 -5.38
C ALA A 499 27.82 24.07 -4.44
N PRO A 500 28.23 25.30 -4.08
CA PRO A 500 29.26 25.49 -3.07
C PRO A 500 28.79 24.82 -1.77
N ALA A 501 29.74 24.26 -1.01
CA ALA A 501 29.44 23.72 0.31
C ALA A 501 28.76 24.83 1.13
N ARG A 502 27.45 24.68 1.33
CA ARG A 502 26.64 25.69 2.00
C ARG A 502 27.06 25.67 3.47
N GLN A 503 27.99 26.55 3.85
CA GLN A 503 28.18 26.91 5.25
C GLN A 503 26.90 27.62 5.65
N SER A 504 25.95 26.88 6.25
CA SER A 504 24.87 27.54 6.95
C SER A 504 25.51 28.48 7.97
N ALA A 505 25.19 29.77 7.91
CA ALA A 505 25.72 30.73 8.86
C ALA A 505 25.29 30.40 10.30
N LYS A 506 24.24 29.59 10.47
CA LYS A 506 23.70 29.16 11.76
C LYS A 506 23.54 27.64 11.84
N PRO A 507 23.86 27.02 12.97
CA PRO A 507 23.55 25.62 13.24
C PRO A 507 22.03 25.38 13.20
N ALA A 508 21.60 24.30 12.53
CA ALA A 508 20.19 23.95 12.40
C ALA A 508 19.70 23.14 13.60
N ILE A 509 18.51 23.46 14.12
CA ILE A 509 17.89 22.82 15.27
C ILE A 509 16.48 22.36 14.94
N GLY A 510 16.07 21.20 15.47
CA GLY A 510 14.72 20.67 15.28
C GLY A 510 13.79 21.01 16.44
N LEU A 511 12.56 21.44 16.15
CA LEU A 511 11.54 21.71 17.16
C LEU A 511 10.23 21.01 16.79
N THR A 512 9.60 20.30 17.74
CA THR A 512 8.26 19.70 17.53
C THR A 512 7.14 20.60 18.03
N MET A 513 6.08 20.70 17.24
CA MET A 513 4.95 21.61 17.49
C MET A 513 3.63 20.91 17.20
N PHE A 514 2.57 21.32 17.89
CA PHE A 514 1.18 21.07 17.51
C PHE A 514 0.36 22.35 17.69
N GLY A 515 -0.82 22.45 17.09
CA GLY A 515 -1.64 23.68 17.15
C GLY A 515 -1.77 24.25 18.57
N VAL A 516 -1.97 23.38 19.55
CA VAL A 516 -2.13 23.68 20.99
C VAL A 516 -0.84 23.98 21.75
N THR A 517 0.34 23.82 21.14
CA THR A 517 1.66 24.18 21.70
C THR A 517 2.38 25.25 20.86
N THR A 518 1.71 25.77 19.83
CA THR A 518 2.22 26.84 18.95
C THR A 518 2.75 28.05 19.73
N PRO A 519 2.07 28.57 20.77
CA PRO A 519 2.59 29.70 21.54
C PRO A 519 3.97 29.45 22.15
N ALA A 520 4.23 28.27 22.72
CA ALA A 520 5.54 27.91 23.27
C ALA A 520 6.63 27.93 22.18
N ILE A 521 6.35 27.30 21.04
CA ILE A 521 7.31 27.15 19.93
C ILE A 521 7.61 28.48 19.26
N GLN A 522 6.63 29.37 19.11
CA GLN A 522 6.85 30.72 18.58
C GLN A 522 7.77 31.54 19.49
N GLN A 523 7.60 31.43 20.81
CA GLN A 523 8.45 32.12 21.78
C GLN A 523 9.90 31.59 21.75
N ILE A 524 10.09 30.28 21.72
CA ILE A 524 11.40 29.63 21.63
C ILE A 524 12.10 29.99 20.31
N THR A 525 11.39 29.88 19.19
CA THR A 525 11.92 30.23 17.86
C THR A 525 12.33 31.70 17.83
N LYS A 526 11.52 32.60 18.39
CA LYS A 526 11.85 34.03 18.46
C LYS A 526 13.12 34.29 19.28
N ALA A 527 13.36 33.52 20.34
CA ALA A 527 14.54 33.65 21.19
C ALA A 527 15.82 33.05 20.58
N LEU A 528 15.69 32.02 19.74
CA LEU A 528 16.83 31.28 19.19
C LEU A 528 17.18 31.64 17.73
N LYS A 529 16.27 32.23 16.95
CA LYS A 529 16.45 32.52 15.51
C LYS A 529 17.69 33.33 15.16
N ASP A 530 18.23 34.11 16.10
CA ASP A 530 19.41 34.93 15.87
C ASP A 530 20.69 34.09 15.89
N ASP A 531 20.70 32.99 16.65
CA ASP A 531 21.85 32.09 16.83
C ASP A 531 21.70 30.78 16.05
N PHE A 532 20.47 30.30 15.82
CA PHE A 532 20.16 28.99 15.23
C PHE A 532 19.17 29.07 14.07
N ASP A 533 19.24 28.13 13.13
CA ASP A 533 18.22 27.91 12.10
C ASP A 533 17.14 26.95 12.64
N CYS A 534 15.97 27.49 12.97
CA CYS A 534 14.92 26.78 13.68
C CYS A 534 13.98 26.04 12.70
N LEU A 535 14.12 24.72 12.62
CA LEU A 535 13.27 23.86 11.80
C LEU A 535 12.09 23.35 12.64
N VAL A 536 10.89 23.84 12.36
CA VAL A 536 9.67 23.45 13.08
C VAL A 536 8.95 22.30 12.37
N PHE A 537 8.70 21.22 13.10
CA PHE A 537 8.03 20.00 12.64
C PHE A 537 6.67 19.88 13.31
N HIS A 538 5.62 19.75 12.51
CA HIS A 538 4.28 19.49 13.02
C HIS A 538 4.18 18.03 13.47
N ALA A 539 3.82 17.78 14.72
CA ALA A 539 3.81 16.46 15.36
C ALA A 539 2.63 15.60 14.88
N THR A 540 2.62 15.27 13.59
CA THR A 540 1.56 14.51 12.90
C THR A 540 1.99 13.09 12.50
N GLY A 541 2.96 12.52 13.23
CA GLY A 541 3.61 11.24 12.95
C GLY A 541 4.74 11.40 11.93
N ILE A 542 4.45 12.02 10.79
CA ILE A 542 5.45 12.28 9.74
C ILE A 542 6.43 13.38 10.16
N GLY A 543 5.99 14.41 10.90
CA GLY A 543 6.89 15.48 11.33
C GLY A 543 7.97 15.01 12.29
N GLY A 544 7.62 14.22 13.31
CA GLY A 544 8.62 13.60 14.20
C GLY A 544 9.59 12.71 13.43
N GLN A 545 9.09 11.88 12.51
CA GLN A 545 9.94 11.05 11.64
C GLN A 545 10.87 11.89 10.73
N ALA A 546 10.40 13.01 10.20
CA ALA A 546 11.21 13.90 9.38
C ALA A 546 12.33 14.57 10.20
N MET A 547 12.01 15.02 11.42
CA MET A 547 13.00 15.54 12.36
C MET A 547 14.07 14.48 12.69
N GLU A 548 13.65 13.27 13.07
CA GLU A 548 14.55 12.16 13.39
C GLU A 548 15.41 11.74 12.21
N LYS A 549 14.86 11.77 11.00
CA LYS A 549 15.62 11.52 9.77
C LYS A 549 16.72 12.56 9.54
N LEU A 550 16.50 13.82 9.90
CA LEU A 550 17.53 14.85 9.81
C LEU A 550 18.60 14.70 10.90
N ILE A 551 18.21 14.27 12.10
CA ILE A 551 19.13 13.88 13.19
C ILE A 551 20.01 12.72 12.74
N ASP A 552 19.41 11.64 12.23
CA ASP A 552 20.12 10.50 11.65
C ASP A 552 20.95 10.88 10.41
N GLY A 553 20.64 11.99 9.75
CA GLY A 553 21.42 12.54 8.66
C GLY A 553 22.58 13.45 9.10
N GLY A 554 22.70 13.77 10.39
CA GLY A 554 23.66 14.75 10.91
C GLY A 554 23.41 16.16 10.40
N LYS A 555 22.17 16.50 10.04
CA LYS A 555 21.77 17.81 9.50
C LYS A 555 21.22 18.76 10.55
N VAL A 556 21.05 18.27 11.77
CA VAL A 556 20.51 19.00 12.93
C VAL A 556 21.51 18.81 14.07
N GLU A 557 21.87 19.91 14.73
CA GLU A 557 22.86 19.94 15.80
C GLU A 557 22.25 19.83 17.20
N GLY A 558 20.95 20.12 17.34
CA GLY A 558 20.23 20.02 18.60
C GLY A 558 18.72 19.91 18.40
N VAL A 559 18.01 19.44 19.42
CA VAL A 559 16.56 19.24 19.36
C VAL A 559 15.84 19.80 20.59
N ILE A 560 14.70 20.43 20.32
CA ILE A 560 13.72 20.88 21.31
C ILE A 560 12.40 20.14 21.00
N ASP A 561 12.25 18.95 21.56
CA ASP A 561 11.12 18.06 21.30
C ASP A 561 10.02 18.27 22.34
N LEU A 562 9.35 19.43 22.28
CA LEU A 562 8.33 19.80 23.26
C LEU A 562 7.01 19.08 23.06
N THR A 563 6.67 18.75 21.82
CA THR A 563 5.36 18.20 21.48
C THR A 563 5.47 16.73 21.09
N THR A 564 5.21 15.85 22.05
CA THR A 564 5.38 14.40 21.93
C THR A 564 4.05 13.66 21.71
N THR A 565 2.99 14.38 21.33
CA THR A 565 1.61 13.88 21.07
C THR A 565 1.53 12.67 20.11
N GLU A 566 2.49 12.50 19.20
CA GLU A 566 2.55 11.34 18.29
C GLU A 566 2.61 10.00 19.05
N VAL A 567 3.07 10.01 20.31
CA VAL A 567 3.07 8.86 21.22
C VAL A 567 1.64 8.48 21.63
N CYS A 568 0.73 9.45 21.81
CA CYS A 568 -0.68 9.20 22.10
C CYS A 568 -1.33 8.41 20.97
N ASP A 569 -1.16 8.90 19.75
CA ASP A 569 -1.72 8.30 18.55
C ASP A 569 -1.14 6.90 18.30
N MET A 570 0.15 6.70 18.51
CA MET A 570 0.78 5.38 18.40
C MET A 570 0.15 4.37 19.35
N MET A 571 -0.07 4.75 20.62
CA MET A 571 -0.57 3.82 21.64
C MET A 571 -2.09 3.59 21.60
N MET A 572 -2.86 4.58 21.12
CA MET A 572 -4.32 4.55 21.13
C MET A 572 -4.93 4.36 19.74
N GLY A 573 -4.10 4.25 18.70
CA GLY A 573 -4.55 4.05 17.32
C GLY A 573 -5.14 5.31 16.68
N GLY A 574 -4.54 6.47 16.98
CA GLY A 574 -4.86 7.74 16.34
C GLY A 574 -4.33 7.82 14.90
N VAL A 575 -4.69 8.91 14.19
CA VAL A 575 -4.39 9.09 12.77
C VAL A 575 -2.98 9.63 12.49
N PHE A 576 -2.29 10.13 13.51
CA PHE A 576 -0.96 10.71 13.46
C PHE A 576 0.06 9.96 14.34
N PRO A 577 0.18 8.63 14.22
CA PRO A 577 1.02 7.85 15.13
C PRO A 577 2.52 8.07 14.86
N ALA A 578 3.28 8.11 15.94
CA ALA A 578 4.71 7.82 15.89
C ALA A 578 4.97 6.35 15.49
N THR A 579 6.22 6.03 15.19
CA THR A 579 6.68 4.64 15.12
C THR A 579 7.24 4.21 16.49
N GLU A 580 7.35 2.90 16.70
CA GLU A 580 8.01 2.33 17.90
C GLU A 580 9.47 2.79 18.06
N ASP A 581 10.10 3.32 17.00
CA ASP A 581 11.46 3.87 17.05
C ASP A 581 11.50 5.34 17.52
N ARG A 582 10.40 5.99 17.88
CA ARG A 582 10.42 7.39 18.34
C ARG A 582 11.43 7.60 19.48
N PHE A 583 12.14 8.72 19.41
CA PHE A 583 13.37 9.08 20.14
C PHE A 583 14.64 8.33 19.73
N GLY A 584 14.54 7.34 18.84
CA GLY A 584 15.61 6.43 18.47
C GLY A 584 16.78 7.13 17.78
N ALA A 585 16.51 8.11 16.91
CA ALA A 585 17.56 8.87 16.26
C ALA A 585 18.41 9.66 17.26
N VAL A 586 17.78 10.27 18.28
CA VAL A 586 18.47 10.99 19.36
C VAL A 586 19.38 10.04 20.14
N ILE A 587 18.86 8.86 20.51
CA ILE A 587 19.58 7.82 21.24
C ILE A 587 20.80 7.34 20.43
N ARG A 588 20.58 6.93 19.17
CA ARG A 588 21.64 6.41 18.28
C ARG A 588 22.73 7.45 18.01
N ARG A 589 22.35 8.73 17.86
CA ARG A 589 23.28 9.83 17.57
C ARG A 589 23.92 10.44 18.80
N LYS A 590 23.53 10.01 20.01
CA LYS A 590 24.01 10.56 21.29
C LYS A 590 23.90 12.08 21.30
N MET A 591 22.76 12.59 20.86
CA MET A 591 22.51 14.03 20.78
C MET A 591 21.94 14.53 22.09
N SER A 592 22.36 15.71 22.54
CA SER A 592 21.72 16.38 23.67
C SER A 592 20.24 16.64 23.38
N TYR A 593 19.41 16.46 24.40
CA TYR A 593 17.96 16.44 24.25
C TYR A 593 17.29 17.38 25.23
N VAL A 594 16.52 18.33 24.69
CA VAL A 594 15.57 19.12 25.47
C VAL A 594 14.18 18.72 25.02
N GLY A 595 13.32 18.28 25.95
CA GLY A 595 11.99 17.80 25.59
C GLY A 595 10.93 18.03 26.64
N SER A 596 9.68 17.75 26.28
CA SER A 596 8.51 17.88 27.16
C SER A 596 7.40 16.90 26.75
N VAL A 597 6.27 17.04 27.43
CA VAL A 597 5.05 16.21 27.32
C VAL A 597 3.92 16.93 26.56
N GLY A 598 4.27 17.88 25.70
CA GLY A 598 3.32 18.74 25.03
C GLY A 598 2.30 17.96 24.21
N ALA A 599 1.03 18.33 24.38
CA ALA A 599 -0.13 17.71 23.76
C ALA A 599 -0.29 16.18 24.04
N LEU A 600 0.30 15.65 25.12
CA LEU A 600 0.05 14.27 25.55
C LEU A 600 -1.35 14.05 26.17
N ASP A 601 -2.14 15.11 26.28
CA ASP A 601 -3.54 15.08 26.71
C ASP A 601 -4.50 14.64 25.59
N MET A 602 -4.06 14.47 24.35
CA MET A 602 -4.97 14.22 23.22
C MET A 602 -4.50 13.12 22.25
N VAL A 603 -5.46 12.33 21.77
CA VAL A 603 -5.34 11.42 20.63
C VAL A 603 -6.08 12.02 19.45
N ASN A 604 -5.49 11.98 18.26
CA ASN A 604 -6.07 12.55 17.06
C ASN A 604 -6.86 11.49 16.28
N PHE A 605 -8.09 11.81 15.91
CA PHE A 605 -8.90 11.04 14.97
C PHE A 605 -9.38 11.91 13.81
N GLY A 606 -9.94 11.27 12.80
CA GLY A 606 -10.58 11.95 11.68
C GLY A 606 -11.90 12.60 12.06
N ALA A 607 -12.86 12.59 11.13
CA ALA A 607 -14.21 13.05 11.41
C ALA A 607 -14.83 12.24 12.58
N PRO A 608 -15.78 12.82 13.35
CA PRO A 608 -16.32 12.18 14.56
C PRO A 608 -16.86 10.75 14.34
N ASP A 609 -17.40 10.47 13.16
CA ASP A 609 -17.92 9.17 12.73
C ASP A 609 -16.84 8.13 12.41
N THR A 610 -15.58 8.57 12.29
CA THR A 610 -14.41 7.70 12.09
C THR A 610 -13.75 7.25 13.39
N VAL A 611 -14.16 7.81 14.53
CA VAL A 611 -13.62 7.42 15.85
C VAL A 611 -14.03 5.98 16.15
N PRO A 612 -13.09 5.10 16.55
CA PRO A 612 -13.42 3.71 16.89
C PRO A 612 -14.48 3.60 18.00
N GLU A 613 -15.47 2.73 17.81
CA GLU A 613 -16.62 2.54 18.74
C GLU A 613 -16.20 2.29 20.20
N LYS A 614 -15.05 1.63 20.42
CA LYS A 614 -14.48 1.41 21.76
C LYS A 614 -14.18 2.70 22.54
N TYR A 615 -14.15 3.84 21.86
CA TYR A 615 -13.90 5.16 22.45
C TYR A 615 -15.16 6.03 22.56
N ARG A 616 -16.36 5.55 22.21
CA ARG A 616 -17.58 6.38 22.16
C ARG A 616 -17.91 7.15 23.44
N ASP A 617 -17.51 6.62 24.60
CA ASP A 617 -17.81 7.17 25.92
C ASP A 617 -16.68 8.12 26.43
N ARG A 618 -15.80 8.55 25.53
CA ARG A 618 -14.64 9.40 25.85
C ARG A 618 -14.95 10.88 25.66
N THR A 619 -14.17 11.72 26.32
CA THR A 619 -14.25 13.17 26.15
C THR A 619 -13.65 13.57 24.80
N PHE A 620 -14.50 14.09 23.91
CA PHE A 620 -14.11 14.57 22.60
C PHE A 620 -14.12 16.09 22.51
N TYR A 621 -13.18 16.63 21.76
CA TYR A 621 -13.16 18.01 21.33
C TYR A 621 -13.13 18.05 19.80
N GLN A 622 -14.16 18.66 19.20
CA GLN A 622 -14.23 18.80 17.76
C GLN A 622 -13.39 20.00 17.33
N HIS A 623 -12.20 19.73 16.81
CA HIS A 623 -11.30 20.80 16.34
C HIS A 623 -11.79 21.40 15.03
N ASN A 624 -12.22 20.55 14.09
CA ASN A 624 -12.86 20.94 12.84
C ASN A 624 -13.69 19.75 12.27
N PRO A 625 -14.42 19.91 11.16
CA PRO A 625 -15.24 18.82 10.61
C PRO A 625 -14.49 17.55 10.20
N GLN A 626 -13.16 17.59 10.10
CA GLN A 626 -12.29 16.48 9.67
C GLN A 626 -11.37 15.96 10.79
N VAL A 627 -11.32 16.63 11.94
CA VAL A 627 -10.40 16.30 13.04
C VAL A 627 -11.12 16.34 14.38
N THR A 628 -11.09 15.21 15.06
CA THR A 628 -11.64 15.02 16.41
C THR A 628 -10.50 14.70 17.36
N LEU A 629 -10.39 15.46 18.45
CA LEU A 629 -9.42 15.19 19.51
C LEU A 629 -10.11 14.42 20.62
N MET A 630 -9.47 13.37 21.12
CA MET A 630 -9.95 12.57 22.26
C MET A 630 -9.03 12.77 23.46
N ARG A 631 -9.57 13.16 24.61
CA ARG A 631 -8.81 13.33 25.86
C ARG A 631 -8.21 12.00 26.31
N THR A 632 -6.91 11.93 26.60
CA THR A 632 -6.25 10.75 27.19
C THR A 632 -6.66 10.55 28.65
N THR A 633 -6.73 9.31 29.14
CA THR A 633 -7.05 9.02 30.56
C THR A 633 -5.80 8.98 31.45
N ALA A 634 -5.97 8.95 32.76
CA ALA A 634 -4.88 8.74 33.71
C ALA A 634 -4.11 7.41 33.51
N GLU A 635 -4.82 6.34 33.13
CA GLU A 635 -4.19 5.04 32.83
C GLU A 635 -3.33 5.13 31.56
N GLU A 636 -3.88 5.75 30.52
CA GLU A 636 -3.19 5.99 29.25
C GLU A 636 -1.97 6.90 29.45
N SER A 637 -2.12 7.97 30.21
CA SER A 637 -1.05 8.85 30.67
C SER A 637 0.06 8.11 31.40
N THR A 638 -0.29 7.18 32.31
CA THR A 638 0.69 6.36 33.03
C THR A 638 1.49 5.48 32.06
N ARG A 639 0.81 4.85 31.09
CA ARG A 639 1.46 4.03 30.06
C ARG A 639 2.43 4.85 29.20
N MET A 640 2.01 6.05 28.78
CA MET A 640 2.86 6.97 28.02
C MET A 640 4.07 7.42 28.83
N GLY A 641 3.87 7.81 30.09
CA GLY A 641 4.96 8.25 30.97
C GLY A 641 6.02 7.17 31.18
N ARG A 642 5.62 5.92 31.39
CA ARG A 642 6.55 4.78 31.49
C ARG A 642 7.31 4.53 30.19
N TRP A 643 6.62 4.58 29.05
CA TRP A 643 7.26 4.33 27.77
C TRP A 643 8.28 5.42 27.43
N ILE A 644 7.88 6.69 27.52
CA ILE A 644 8.78 7.83 27.31
C ILE A 644 9.95 7.78 28.30
N GLY A 645 9.68 7.51 29.58
CA GLY A 645 10.73 7.38 30.60
C GLY A 645 11.75 6.27 30.28
N GLY A 646 11.29 5.15 29.72
CA GLY A 646 12.15 4.09 29.19
C GLY A 646 13.08 4.59 28.09
N ARG A 647 12.55 5.34 27.11
CA ARG A 647 13.33 5.92 26.00
C ARG A 647 14.34 6.96 26.49
N LEU A 648 13.97 7.82 27.44
CA LEU A 648 14.89 8.77 28.08
C LEU A 648 16.02 8.06 28.84
N ASN A 649 15.76 6.87 29.39
CA ASN A 649 16.78 6.09 30.07
C ASN A 649 17.88 5.55 29.13
N GLU A 650 17.56 5.37 27.85
CA GLU A 650 18.50 4.93 26.81
C GLU A 650 19.38 6.08 26.29
N MET A 651 19.03 7.34 26.55
CA MET A 651 19.83 8.49 26.13
C MET A 651 21.10 8.63 26.98
N GLU A 652 22.26 8.60 26.32
CA GLU A 652 23.57 8.75 26.98
C GLU A 652 24.04 10.22 27.08
N ALA A 653 23.61 11.05 26.13
CA ALA A 653 23.94 12.48 26.11
C ALA A 653 23.07 13.27 27.10
N PRO A 654 23.43 14.52 27.43
CA PRO A 654 22.65 15.33 28.37
C PRO A 654 21.18 15.50 27.97
N VAL A 655 20.28 15.33 28.94
CA VAL A 655 18.82 15.40 28.82
C VAL A 655 18.26 16.41 29.82
N ARG A 656 17.41 17.31 29.35
CA ARG A 656 16.54 18.17 30.17
C ARG A 656 15.10 17.94 29.73
N PHE A 657 14.31 17.31 30.58
CA PHE A 657 12.93 16.97 30.27
C PHE A 657 11.98 17.72 31.18
N PHE A 658 11.14 18.57 30.61
CA PHE A 658 10.31 19.51 31.34
C PHE A 658 8.89 18.97 31.56
N LEU A 659 8.36 19.19 32.77
CA LEU A 659 7.02 18.79 33.20
C LEU A 659 6.22 20.06 33.57
N PRO A 660 5.31 20.54 32.70
CA PRO A 660 4.52 21.75 32.93
C PRO A 660 3.29 21.46 33.82
N GLU A 661 3.37 21.82 35.10
CA GLU A 661 2.32 21.60 36.10
C GLU A 661 1.11 22.53 35.95
N GLY A 662 1.20 23.56 35.10
CA GLY A 662 0.05 24.39 34.73
C GLY A 662 -0.73 23.85 33.52
N GLY A 663 -0.24 22.78 32.87
CA GLY A 663 -0.91 22.13 31.75
C GLY A 663 0.00 21.78 30.58
N VAL A 664 -0.31 20.69 29.87
CA VAL A 664 0.51 20.18 28.76
C VAL A 664 0.08 20.68 27.38
N SER A 665 -1.02 21.44 27.29
CA SER A 665 -1.54 22.00 26.04
C SER A 665 -2.39 23.25 26.30
N ALA A 666 -2.83 23.92 25.24
CA ALA A 666 -3.83 24.98 25.34
C ALA A 666 -5.23 24.49 25.75
N LEU A 667 -5.52 23.18 25.58
CA LEU A 667 -6.80 22.57 25.98
C LEU A 667 -6.75 21.97 27.39
N ASP A 668 -5.55 21.64 27.89
CA ASP A 668 -5.30 21.21 29.26
C ASP A 668 -4.76 22.38 30.06
N ALA A 669 -5.67 23.24 30.51
CA ALA A 669 -5.41 24.38 31.39
C ALA A 669 -6.68 24.67 32.19
N PRO A 670 -6.61 25.33 33.37
CA PRO A 670 -7.76 25.61 34.21
C PRO A 670 -8.99 26.13 33.44
N GLY A 671 -10.08 25.36 33.47
CA GLY A 671 -11.35 25.71 32.80
C GLY A 671 -11.40 25.45 31.28
N GLN A 672 -10.41 24.78 30.71
CA GLN A 672 -10.41 24.34 29.31
C GLN A 672 -10.97 22.92 29.16
N PRO A 673 -11.39 22.51 27.94
CA PRO A 673 -12.10 21.24 27.73
C PRO A 673 -11.34 19.99 28.19
N PHE A 674 -10.01 20.00 28.18
CA PHE A 674 -9.14 18.86 28.50
C PHE A 674 -8.41 19.03 29.85
N ASP A 675 -8.82 19.99 30.68
CA ASP A 675 -8.29 20.17 32.04
C ASP A 675 -8.55 18.93 32.89
N ASP A 676 -7.49 18.15 33.11
CA ASP A 676 -7.53 16.95 33.94
C ASP A 676 -6.24 16.84 34.76
N PRO A 677 -6.24 17.43 35.97
CA PRO A 677 -5.11 17.36 36.89
C PRO A 677 -4.74 15.92 37.28
N ALA A 678 -5.70 14.99 37.31
CA ALA A 678 -5.44 13.60 37.68
C ALA A 678 -4.67 12.87 36.58
N ALA A 679 -5.06 13.04 35.31
CA ALA A 679 -4.32 12.48 34.19
C ALA A 679 -2.91 13.07 34.05
N ARG A 680 -2.75 14.38 34.33
CA ARG A 680 -1.44 15.02 34.39
C ARG A 680 -0.56 14.49 35.51
N HIS A 681 -1.12 14.37 36.72
CA HIS A 681 -0.40 13.83 37.86
C HIS A 681 0.09 12.41 37.57
N ALA A 682 -0.79 11.55 37.02
CA ALA A 682 -0.46 10.20 36.63
C ALA A 682 0.69 10.12 35.59
N LEU A 683 0.69 11.02 34.60
CA LEU A 683 1.77 11.12 33.61
C LEU A 683 3.11 11.46 34.26
N PHE A 684 3.12 12.46 35.15
CA PHE A 684 4.36 12.97 35.76
C PHE A 684 4.93 11.97 36.76
N THR A 685 4.09 11.39 37.61
CA THR A 685 4.51 10.31 38.53
C THR A 685 5.09 9.13 37.76
N ALA A 686 4.45 8.70 36.66
CA ALA A 686 4.97 7.61 35.85
C ALA A 686 6.36 7.91 35.24
N LEU A 687 6.61 9.15 34.82
CA LEU A 687 7.93 9.59 34.35
C LEU A 687 8.95 9.60 35.49
N GLU A 688 8.59 10.14 36.64
CA GLU A 688 9.47 10.20 37.82
C GLU A 688 9.86 8.82 38.34
N ASP A 689 8.92 7.89 38.39
CA ASP A 689 9.16 6.50 38.82
C ASP A 689 10.04 5.73 37.83
N THR A 690 9.98 6.10 36.54
CA THR A 690 10.68 5.36 35.48
C THR A 690 12.07 5.93 35.19
N VAL A 691 12.22 7.26 35.16
CA VAL A 691 13.46 7.92 34.72
C VAL A 691 14.51 7.87 35.83
N ARG A 692 15.66 7.30 35.50
CA ARG A 692 16.84 7.30 36.39
C ARG A 692 17.54 8.64 36.27
N GLN A 693 17.18 9.59 37.13
CA GLN A 693 17.77 10.92 37.13
C GLN A 693 19.25 10.90 37.50
N THR A 694 20.05 11.68 36.77
CA THR A 694 21.50 11.86 36.97
C THR A 694 21.85 13.34 36.80
N SER A 695 23.11 13.72 36.99
CA SER A 695 23.57 15.08 36.65
C SER A 695 23.39 15.41 35.15
N SER A 696 23.49 14.40 34.29
CA SER A 696 23.29 14.55 32.84
C SER A 696 21.84 14.40 32.40
N ARG A 697 20.97 13.70 33.15
CA ARG A 697 19.55 13.48 32.79
C ARG A 697 18.63 13.94 33.91
N GLN A 698 17.88 15.00 33.67
CA GLN A 698 17.06 15.65 34.69
C GLN A 698 15.61 15.77 34.23
N LEU A 699 14.69 15.45 35.15
CA LEU A 699 13.29 15.86 35.04
C LEU A 699 13.12 17.19 35.77
N ILE A 700 12.50 18.17 35.11
CA ILE A 700 12.38 19.54 35.62
C ILE A 700 10.91 19.90 35.66
N ARG A 701 10.36 19.99 36.88
CA ARG A 701 8.99 20.47 37.10
C ARG A 701 8.96 21.98 37.06
N LEU A 702 7.95 22.53 36.40
CA LEU A 702 7.70 23.96 36.33
C LEU A 702 6.22 24.20 36.64
N PRO A 703 5.87 25.16 37.53
CA PRO A 703 4.47 25.43 37.87
C PRO A 703 3.65 25.99 36.69
N GLN A 704 4.32 26.39 35.63
CA GLN A 704 3.74 26.97 34.42
C GLN A 704 3.00 25.97 33.54
N ASN A 705 2.05 26.49 32.76
CA ASN A 705 1.55 25.81 31.56
C ASN A 705 2.64 25.80 30.48
N ILE A 706 2.63 24.79 29.60
CA ILE A 706 3.62 24.66 28.52
C ILE A 706 3.72 25.91 27.63
N ASN A 707 2.63 26.66 27.50
CA ASN A 707 2.55 27.85 26.64
C ASN A 707 2.96 29.16 27.34
N ASP A 708 3.21 29.13 28.65
CA ASP A 708 3.58 30.33 29.39
C ASP A 708 4.99 30.82 29.00
N PRO A 709 5.24 32.14 29.00
CA PRO A 709 6.55 32.70 28.65
C PRO A 709 7.70 32.21 29.53
N GLU A 710 7.46 32.00 30.82
CA GLU A 710 8.46 31.51 31.75
C GLU A 710 8.86 30.05 31.45
N PHE A 711 7.92 29.23 30.99
CA PHE A 711 8.22 27.86 30.54
C PHE A 711 9.12 27.89 29.30
N ALA A 712 8.76 28.68 28.28
CA ALA A 712 9.56 28.84 27.07
C ALA A 712 10.96 29.38 27.38
N ALA A 713 11.09 30.33 28.31
CA ALA A 713 12.37 30.88 28.74
C ALA A 713 13.26 29.82 29.43
N ALA A 714 12.68 28.95 30.27
CA ALA A 714 13.41 27.86 30.92
C ALA A 714 13.93 26.84 29.89
N VAL A 715 13.11 26.47 28.90
CA VAL A 715 13.50 25.59 27.79
C VAL A 715 14.66 26.19 26.98
N VAL A 716 14.58 27.47 26.62
CA VAL A 716 15.66 28.19 25.91
C VAL A 716 16.95 28.21 26.73
N SER A 717 16.85 28.45 28.04
CA SER A 717 18.01 28.47 28.93
C SER A 717 18.70 27.11 28.97
N ALA A 718 17.93 26.03 29.12
CA ALA A 718 18.46 24.66 29.10
C ALA A 718 19.07 24.29 27.75
N PHE A 719 18.46 24.71 26.64
CA PHE A 719 19.01 24.47 25.31
C PHE A 719 20.36 25.19 25.11
N ARG A 720 20.46 26.45 25.55
CA ARG A 720 21.71 27.23 25.48
C ARG A 720 22.81 26.68 26.38
N GLU A 721 22.48 26.01 27.48
CA GLU A 721 23.45 25.30 28.33
C GLU A 721 24.20 24.21 27.54
N PHE A 722 23.50 23.53 26.62
CA PHE A 722 24.07 22.44 25.82
C PHE A 722 24.78 22.91 24.56
N HIS A 723 24.26 23.95 23.90
CA HIS A 723 24.69 24.33 22.54
C HIS A 723 25.38 25.70 22.47
N GLY A 724 25.50 26.42 23.60
CA GLY A 724 26.01 27.79 23.62
C GLY A 724 25.05 28.81 22.99
N GLY A 725 25.35 30.10 23.13
CA GLY A 725 24.57 31.21 22.57
C GLY A 725 25.02 32.54 23.17
N ARG A 726 24.78 33.66 22.49
CA ARG A 726 25.10 34.98 23.07
C ARG A 726 24.27 35.18 24.35
N PRO A 727 24.87 35.57 25.49
CA PRO A 727 24.12 35.81 26.71
C PRO A 727 23.03 36.85 26.46
N ASP A 728 21.89 36.64 27.12
CA ASP A 728 20.71 37.47 27.01
C ASP A 728 21.05 38.92 27.45
N LYS A 729 21.05 39.87 26.50
CA LYS A 729 21.38 41.29 26.75
C LYS A 729 20.49 41.93 27.82
N ARG A 730 19.36 41.32 28.18
CA ARG A 730 18.49 41.79 29.28
C ARG A 730 19.06 41.51 30.67
N LYS A 731 19.98 40.55 30.85
CA LYS A 731 20.63 40.29 32.15
C LYS A 731 21.81 41.23 32.44
N GLU A 732 22.45 41.81 31.42
CA GLU A 732 23.51 42.81 31.62
C GLU A 732 22.96 44.21 31.95
N ALA A 733 21.74 44.54 31.53
CA ALA A 733 21.13 45.84 31.85
C ALA A 733 20.56 45.94 33.30
N ARG A 734 20.73 44.90 34.13
CA ARG A 734 20.25 44.83 35.52
C ARG A 734 21.35 44.45 36.53
N ARG A 735 22.62 44.49 36.13
CA ARG A 735 23.76 44.32 37.05
C ARG A 735 24.55 45.61 37.18
#